data_AF-A0A547Q9Q1-F1
#
_entry.id   AF-A0A547Q9Q1-F1
#
_cell.length_a   1.000
_cell.length_b   1.000
_cell.length_c   1.000
_cell.angle_alpha   90.00
_cell.angle_beta   90.00
_cell.angle_gamma   90.00
#
_symmetry.space_group_name_H-M   'P 1'
#
loop_
_entity.id
_entity.type
_entity.pdbx_description
1 polymer ?
#
loop_
_entity_poly.entity_id
_entity_poly.type
_entity_poly.pdbx_seq_one_letter_code
_entity_poly.pdbx_strand_id
1 'polypeptide(L)'
;MEFIICSLRPYARDCCAAEHRNTAECGRSAPPRGIRAARPAISGAGRFTRRLDPDSREGREQSSGSPTMRRSARPVFTALMGLTALVAVPASAETLRFPNLNFYGMTGAIDTPTALSQPDAEVGVTFSRFADLARTTLSFQVLPRVQAAFRYSGFLPMDPEGGNNEFDFWDRSFDITVQLLDEQKYLPAVKIGVQDFIGTGIQSSEYVVATKRFWGDTVTVSAGLGWGRLGRYDDIGTPFGDRPDRDYGLGGKLELDGLFRGPVAPFGSIIWRPNDKLSVFAEYSSDTYGLETGFESDSRNRMFDRDTPMNYGISYRFNNAVELGAYSLFGSEVGVRLSFNGNPSRPPVVGQTGPGPGVVAQRPSRASAPQQWSTGWRAIPEVEQGLMNQLNRQLEDDGVEVVAMRVVSGSDIEVTVRNSRYPAPAQAIGRVSRAMTRVLPSSIETFRVVMEREGLRSSQTILRRSDLERLVNSPDAAEQLLARTQITEAGPAPVGTVVNAFSFPKFSWSLSPYLRRVFFDPTEPVRLEFGVELGAEYEPVDGLVFSGTVAQRLLGDTSTNVDYRSNLPAVRTDASRYADESNFGIENLQGAYYFNITENVYGRVTAGYLERMFGGVSAEALWKPVGSKLGLGVELSYAKKRDYDRGFGFRDYDVVTGHLAAYYELPMGFDLQVLAGRYLAEDWGATVALQRTFANGWEIGAYATKTDVSDEDFGEGSFDKGISVKIPVTWFSGKPSRSSFNGDLRSLERDGGAILRVSGRLYNRVRGRQETEIVEQWGSVWR
;
A
#
# COMPACT_ATOMS: atom_id res chain seq x y z
N MET A 1 -57.19 -3.05 -1.33
CA MET A 1 -58.01 -4.20 -0.89
C MET A 1 -57.99 -4.18 0.63
N GLU A 2 -59.16 -4.38 1.25
CA GLU A 2 -59.55 -4.42 2.70
C GLU A 2 -58.47 -4.38 3.80
N PHE A 3 -58.52 -3.46 4.80
CA PHE A 3 -59.32 -3.48 6.06
C PHE A 3 -58.85 -4.58 7.06
N ILE A 4 -58.42 -4.31 8.32
CA ILE A 4 -59.16 -4.07 9.61
C ILE A 4 -58.09 -3.80 10.73
N ILE A 5 -58.31 -3.22 11.94
CA ILE A 5 -59.00 -1.99 12.43
C ILE A 5 -58.71 -1.78 13.96
N CYS A 6 -58.34 -0.56 14.41
CA CYS A 6 -58.39 0.03 15.81
C CYS A 6 -57.75 -0.73 17.03
N SER A 7 -57.42 -0.11 18.18
CA SER A 7 -57.86 1.10 18.95
C SER A 7 -56.68 1.80 19.68
N LEU A 8 -56.57 3.13 19.89
CA LEU A 8 -57.35 4.13 20.68
C LEU A 8 -57.30 3.88 22.22
N ARG A 9 -57.02 4.82 23.16
CA ARG A 9 -56.73 6.29 23.17
C ARG A 9 -56.13 6.78 24.56
N PRO A 10 -55.90 8.11 24.84
CA PRO A 10 -54.91 8.62 25.83
C PRO A 10 -55.47 9.62 26.89
N TYR A 11 -54.58 10.30 27.65
CA TYR A 11 -54.69 11.66 28.25
C TYR A 11 -53.24 12.24 28.32
N ALA A 12 -52.83 13.43 27.83
CA ALA A 12 -53.24 14.83 28.08
C ALA A 12 -52.90 15.32 29.51
N ARG A 13 -52.31 16.51 29.77
CA ARG A 13 -51.95 17.70 28.96
C ARG A 13 -51.08 18.69 29.79
N ASP A 14 -50.30 19.58 29.13
CA ASP A 14 -49.92 20.98 29.50
C ASP A 14 -49.26 21.28 30.89
N CYS A 15 -48.47 22.35 31.15
CA CYS A 15 -47.83 23.43 30.36
C CYS A 15 -46.75 24.17 31.23
N CYS A 16 -45.72 24.77 30.59
CA CYS A 16 -44.90 25.92 31.06
C CYS A 16 -44.09 25.83 32.38
N ALA A 17 -43.13 26.71 32.72
CA ALA A 17 -42.07 27.44 31.98
C ALA A 17 -41.23 28.26 33.02
N ALA A 18 -39.92 28.47 32.76
CA ALA A 18 -39.04 29.48 33.41
C ALA A 18 -38.76 29.27 34.95
N GLU A 19 -37.72 29.80 35.61
CA GLU A 19 -36.53 30.57 35.20
C GLU A 19 -35.40 30.50 36.27
N HIS A 20 -34.23 31.10 35.96
CA HIS A 20 -32.98 31.17 36.74
C HIS A 20 -33.03 31.61 38.23
N ARG A 21 -32.08 31.09 39.03
CA ARG A 21 -31.03 31.79 39.85
C ARG A 21 -30.20 30.73 40.62
N ASN A 22 -28.88 30.54 40.46
CA ASN A 22 -27.71 31.42 40.67
C ASN A 22 -27.45 31.82 42.15
N THR A 23 -26.46 31.21 42.83
CA THR A 23 -25.29 31.83 43.56
C THR A 23 -24.75 31.06 44.79
N ALA A 24 -23.42 31.18 45.00
CA ALA A 24 -22.57 30.93 46.19
C ALA A 24 -22.50 29.50 46.78
N GLU A 25 -21.35 28.82 46.95
CA GLU A 25 -19.98 29.13 47.43
C GLU A 25 -19.72 29.04 48.95
N CYS A 26 -18.47 28.66 49.27
CA CYS A 26 -17.84 28.45 50.60
C CYS A 26 -18.30 27.19 51.39
N GLY A 27 -17.40 26.45 52.07
CA GLY A 27 -15.96 26.63 52.23
C GLY A 27 -15.25 25.40 52.84
N ARG A 28 -13.91 25.42 52.86
CA ARG A 28 -13.03 24.32 53.30
C ARG A 28 -12.87 24.24 54.83
N SER A 29 -12.69 23.03 55.38
CA SER A 29 -11.81 22.79 56.54
C SER A 29 -11.39 21.32 56.67
N ALA A 30 -10.11 21.06 56.90
CA ALA A 30 -9.53 19.72 57.15
C ALA A 30 -9.06 19.59 58.64
N PRO A 31 -8.18 18.64 58.99
CA PRO A 31 -8.45 17.41 59.72
C PRO A 31 -8.03 17.46 61.21
N PRO A 32 -8.00 16.32 61.94
CA PRO A 32 -6.71 15.94 62.55
C PRO A 32 -6.38 14.43 62.59
N ARG A 33 -5.15 14.14 63.07
CA ARG A 33 -4.45 12.83 63.11
C ARG A 33 -4.70 12.03 64.41
N GLY A 34 -4.42 10.73 64.39
CA GLY A 34 -4.26 9.85 65.58
C GLY A 34 -3.37 8.63 65.27
N ILE A 35 -2.61 8.12 66.26
CA ILE A 35 -1.42 7.24 66.05
C ILE A 35 -1.39 6.03 67.04
N ARG A 36 -0.70 4.94 66.66
CA ARG A 36 -0.06 3.84 67.45
C ARG A 36 -0.79 2.49 67.72
N ALA A 37 -0.27 1.45 67.03
CA ALA A 37 0.54 0.33 67.57
C ALA A 37 -0.05 -1.01 68.11
N ALA A 38 0.78 -2.05 67.88
CA ALA A 38 1.01 -3.31 68.63
C ALA A 38 0.44 -4.66 68.09
N ARG A 39 1.34 -5.68 68.08
CA ARG A 39 1.07 -7.14 67.92
C ARG A 39 0.92 -7.81 69.31
N PRO A 40 0.48 -9.08 69.40
CA PRO A 40 1.42 -10.21 69.54
C PRO A 40 1.01 -11.50 68.78
N ALA A 41 1.64 -12.66 69.06
CA ALA A 41 1.58 -13.93 68.30
C ALA A 41 1.47 -15.19 69.21
N ILE A 42 1.44 -16.43 68.65
CA ILE A 42 2.20 -17.68 69.05
C ILE A 42 1.50 -19.06 68.79
N SER A 43 2.26 -20.02 68.20
CA SER A 43 2.16 -21.53 68.22
C SER A 43 0.97 -22.31 67.61
N GLY A 44 1.06 -23.59 67.18
CA GLY A 44 2.23 -24.51 67.00
C GLY A 44 1.89 -26.03 66.82
N ALA A 45 2.87 -26.84 66.32
CA ALA A 45 2.95 -28.34 66.25
C ALA A 45 1.96 -29.15 65.34
N GLY A 46 2.27 -30.35 64.78
CA GLY A 46 3.55 -31.09 64.61
C GLY A 46 3.44 -32.63 64.36
N ARG A 47 4.39 -33.24 63.60
CA ARG A 47 4.75 -34.70 63.48
C ARG A 47 3.79 -35.69 62.76
N PHE A 48 4.18 -36.89 62.27
CA PHE A 48 5.39 -37.48 61.63
C PHE A 48 5.14 -39.00 61.36
N THR A 49 5.59 -39.59 60.22
CA THR A 49 6.01 -41.03 60.13
C THR A 49 6.80 -41.32 58.84
N ARG A 50 7.63 -42.36 58.85
CA ARG A 50 8.63 -42.73 57.81
C ARG A 50 8.87 -44.26 57.83
N ARG A 51 9.27 -44.88 56.70
CA ARG A 51 9.92 -46.22 56.66
C ARG A 51 10.94 -46.30 55.51
N LEU A 52 11.82 -47.30 55.60
CA LEU A 52 13.07 -47.56 54.84
C LEU A 52 13.03 -49.04 54.34
N ASP A 53 13.91 -49.65 53.54
CA ASP A 53 15.22 -49.38 52.85
C ASP A 53 15.42 -50.57 51.83
N PRO A 54 16.57 -50.85 51.14
CA PRO A 54 17.72 -50.08 50.61
C PRO A 54 18.13 -50.52 49.15
N ASP A 55 19.43 -50.38 48.79
CA ASP A 55 20.20 -50.84 47.59
C ASP A 55 20.07 -50.04 46.26
N SER A 56 21.14 -49.78 45.46
CA SER A 56 22.60 -50.00 45.63
C SER A 56 23.44 -49.09 44.68
N ARG A 57 24.77 -49.00 44.91
CA ARG A 57 25.95 -48.74 43.99
C ARG A 57 25.69 -48.13 42.59
N GLU A 58 26.44 -47.18 42.00
CA GLU A 58 27.82 -46.62 42.04
C GLU A 58 27.70 -45.17 41.47
N GLY A 59 28.53 -44.14 41.67
CA GLY A 59 29.99 -44.07 41.70
C GLY A 59 30.57 -43.28 40.51
N ARG A 60 30.48 -41.92 40.49
CA ARG A 60 31.55 -41.00 39.98
C ARG A 60 31.24 -39.48 40.03
N GLU A 61 32.28 -38.74 40.41
CA GLU A 61 32.71 -37.39 39.98
C GLU A 61 31.72 -36.21 39.96
N GLN A 62 31.94 -35.29 40.91
CA GLN A 62 31.57 -33.88 40.80
C GLN A 62 32.50 -33.18 39.80
N SER A 63 31.94 -32.38 38.89
CA SER A 63 32.62 -31.18 38.39
C SER A 63 31.63 -30.04 38.21
N SER A 64 32.07 -28.83 38.52
CA SER A 64 31.26 -27.62 38.52
C SER A 64 31.02 -27.11 37.10
N GLY A 65 29.76 -27.02 36.68
CA GLY A 65 29.35 -26.38 35.42
C GLY A 65 28.35 -25.25 35.68
N SER A 66 28.76 -24.00 35.43
CA SER A 66 27.85 -22.87 35.34
C SER A 66 26.90 -23.02 34.15
N PRO A 67 25.62 -22.60 34.25
CA PRO A 67 24.68 -22.73 33.14
C PRO A 67 25.01 -21.70 32.05
N THR A 68 25.73 -22.15 31.02
CA THR A 68 25.89 -21.39 29.78
C THR A 68 24.54 -21.34 29.06
N MET A 69 23.81 -20.25 29.28
CA MET A 69 22.58 -19.93 28.58
C MET A 69 22.89 -19.73 27.09
N ARG A 70 22.72 -20.78 26.29
CA ARG A 70 22.86 -20.73 24.83
C ARG A 70 21.80 -19.80 24.25
N ARG A 71 22.12 -18.50 24.14
CA ARG A 71 21.36 -17.55 23.31
C ARG A 71 21.41 -18.05 21.87
N SER A 72 20.30 -18.60 21.39
CA SER A 72 20.14 -18.97 19.98
C SER A 72 20.00 -17.69 19.17
N ALA A 73 20.98 -17.41 18.30
CA ALA A 73 20.84 -16.37 17.29
C ALA A 73 19.67 -16.77 16.36
N ARG A 74 18.51 -16.11 16.52
CA ARG A 74 17.32 -16.36 15.70
C ARG A 74 17.49 -15.69 14.32
N PRO A 75 17.18 -16.39 13.22
CA PRO A 75 17.54 -15.92 11.87
C PRO A 75 16.50 -14.95 11.29
N VAL A 76 16.47 -13.71 11.78
CA VAL A 76 15.63 -12.63 11.21
C VAL A 76 15.98 -12.34 9.73
N PHE A 77 17.24 -12.61 9.33
CA PHE A 77 17.75 -12.32 7.99
C PHE A 77 17.18 -13.19 6.85
N THR A 78 16.75 -14.42 7.11
CA THR A 78 16.41 -15.38 6.03
C THR A 78 15.10 -15.02 5.32
N ALA A 79 14.22 -14.29 5.98
CA ALA A 79 12.83 -14.15 5.56
C ALA A 79 12.59 -13.07 4.48
N LEU A 80 13.34 -11.95 4.51
CA LEU A 80 13.22 -10.90 3.48
C LEU A 80 13.99 -11.21 2.18
N MET A 81 14.98 -12.13 2.22
CA MET A 81 15.65 -12.59 0.99
C MET A 81 14.73 -13.38 0.05
N GLY A 82 13.67 -14.00 0.57
CA GLY A 82 12.80 -14.90 -0.19
C GLY A 82 12.02 -14.23 -1.33
N LEU A 83 11.74 -12.91 -1.24
CA LEU A 83 10.97 -12.20 -2.27
C LEU A 83 11.83 -11.49 -3.33
N THR A 84 13.09 -11.16 -3.02
CA THR A 84 14.01 -10.47 -3.95
C THR A 84 14.88 -11.42 -4.77
N ALA A 85 15.08 -12.67 -4.33
CA ALA A 85 15.88 -13.66 -5.05
C ALA A 85 15.34 -14.07 -6.43
N LEU A 86 14.09 -13.72 -6.76
CA LEU A 86 13.42 -14.08 -8.02
C LEU A 86 13.67 -13.11 -9.19
N VAL A 87 14.47 -12.05 -9.01
CA VAL A 87 14.75 -11.02 -10.05
C VAL A 87 16.24 -10.90 -10.36
N ALA A 88 16.93 -12.04 -10.48
CA ALA A 88 18.27 -12.13 -11.06
C ALA A 88 18.22 -12.53 -12.54
N VAL A 89 17.42 -11.83 -13.35
CA VAL A 89 17.50 -11.96 -14.82
C VAL A 89 18.70 -11.15 -15.31
N PRO A 90 19.72 -11.77 -15.93
CA PRO A 90 20.87 -11.05 -16.45
C PRO A 90 20.51 -10.38 -17.79
N ALA A 91 19.71 -9.32 -17.73
CA ALA A 91 19.60 -8.39 -18.84
C ALA A 91 20.94 -7.65 -18.95
N SER A 92 21.68 -7.87 -20.05
CA SER A 92 22.86 -7.09 -20.41
C SER A 92 22.46 -5.68 -20.87
N ALA A 93 21.88 -4.91 -19.95
CA ALA A 93 21.67 -3.50 -20.08
C ALA A 93 22.93 -2.75 -19.64
N GLU A 94 23.20 -1.62 -20.31
CA GLU A 94 24.20 -0.65 -19.86
C GLU A 94 23.90 -0.25 -18.41
N THR A 95 24.92 -0.27 -17.55
CA THR A 95 24.75 0.07 -16.12
C THR A 95 24.65 1.59 -16.02
N LEU A 96 23.44 2.09 -15.77
CA LEU A 96 23.15 3.50 -15.75
C LEU A 96 23.67 4.12 -14.44
N ARG A 97 24.47 5.18 -14.59
CA ARG A 97 25.09 5.91 -13.47
C ARG A 97 24.07 6.79 -12.73
N PHE A 98 23.26 6.16 -11.90
CA PHE A 98 22.39 6.87 -10.96
C PHE A 98 23.11 7.12 -9.62
N PRO A 99 22.73 8.17 -8.87
CA PRO A 99 23.28 8.42 -7.55
C PRO A 99 23.11 7.23 -6.60
N ASN A 100 23.94 7.17 -5.57
CA ASN A 100 23.92 6.09 -4.59
C ASN A 100 22.89 6.42 -3.47
N LEU A 101 22.32 5.40 -2.83
CA LEU A 101 21.48 5.54 -1.63
C LEU A 101 22.34 5.31 -0.39
N ASN A 102 22.33 6.23 0.58
CA ASN A 102 23.10 6.15 1.83
C ASN A 102 22.54 5.08 2.80
N PHE A 103 23.11 4.96 3.99
CA PHE A 103 22.66 4.03 5.04
C PHE A 103 21.23 4.32 5.53
N TYR A 104 20.74 5.54 5.32
CA TYR A 104 19.38 5.99 5.59
C TYR A 104 18.41 5.79 4.40
N GLY A 105 18.86 5.16 3.30
CA GLY A 105 18.08 4.94 2.08
C GLY A 105 17.78 6.20 1.24
N MET A 106 18.42 7.33 1.56
CA MET A 106 18.28 8.61 0.88
C MET A 106 19.46 8.86 -0.06
N THR A 107 19.31 9.71 -1.08
CA THR A 107 20.38 9.91 -2.05
C THR A 107 21.61 10.59 -1.42
N GLY A 108 22.73 9.88 -1.32
CA GLY A 108 23.85 10.24 -0.46
C GLY A 108 25.13 9.43 -0.67
N ALA A 109 26.08 9.57 0.25
CA ALA A 109 27.35 8.85 0.29
C ALA A 109 27.27 7.63 1.21
N ILE A 110 27.67 7.77 2.48
CA ILE A 110 27.67 6.71 3.49
C ILE A 110 26.54 6.99 4.48
N ASP A 111 26.68 7.99 5.36
CA ASP A 111 25.56 8.58 6.11
C ASP A 111 25.12 9.92 5.48
N THR A 112 26.06 10.72 4.98
CA THR A 112 25.76 12.08 4.52
C THR A 112 24.92 12.11 3.23
N PRO A 113 23.98 13.07 3.12
CA PRO A 113 23.18 13.25 1.92
C PRO A 113 23.95 13.94 0.79
N THR A 114 23.42 13.85 -0.43
CA THR A 114 23.83 14.68 -1.58
C THR A 114 22.61 15.38 -2.18
N ALA A 115 22.85 16.47 -2.90
CA ALA A 115 21.81 17.25 -3.56
C ALA A 115 21.26 16.63 -4.87
N LEU A 116 21.80 15.48 -5.30
CA LEU A 116 21.33 14.78 -6.50
C LEU A 116 20.00 14.07 -6.23
N SER A 117 19.13 13.97 -7.23
CA SER A 117 17.91 13.14 -7.17
C SER A 117 18.12 11.80 -7.89
N GLN A 118 17.39 10.77 -7.48
CA GLN A 118 17.25 9.54 -8.27
C GLN A 118 16.44 9.82 -9.55
N PRO A 119 16.41 8.89 -10.53
CA PRO A 119 15.45 8.94 -11.62
C PRO A 119 14.02 9.04 -11.10
N ASP A 120 13.14 9.76 -11.81
CA ASP A 120 11.72 9.83 -11.43
C ASP A 120 11.11 8.43 -11.29
N ALA A 121 10.30 8.25 -10.25
CA ALA A 121 9.70 6.99 -9.87
C ALA A 121 10.66 5.83 -9.52
N GLU A 122 11.94 6.09 -9.23
CA GLU A 122 12.82 5.07 -8.66
C GLU A 122 12.31 4.61 -7.28
N VAL A 123 12.22 3.30 -7.09
CA VAL A 123 11.90 2.65 -5.82
C VAL A 123 13.12 1.86 -5.38
N GLY A 124 13.60 2.09 -4.16
CA GLY A 124 14.76 1.39 -3.62
C GLY A 124 14.47 0.79 -2.25
N VAL A 125 14.70 -0.51 -2.07
CA VAL A 125 14.73 -1.19 -0.76
C VAL A 125 16.18 -1.36 -0.33
N THR A 126 16.60 -0.66 0.71
CA THR A 126 17.97 -0.67 1.22
C THR A 126 18.03 -1.31 2.59
N PHE A 127 18.91 -2.31 2.73
CA PHE A 127 19.33 -2.89 4.00
C PHE A 127 20.71 -2.36 4.34
N SER A 128 20.91 -1.86 5.55
CA SER A 128 22.23 -1.49 6.06
C SER A 128 22.44 -2.01 7.47
N ARG A 129 23.68 -2.37 7.80
CA ARG A 129 24.10 -2.74 9.16
C ARG A 129 25.53 -2.28 9.40
N PHE A 130 25.80 -1.76 10.60
CA PHE A 130 27.13 -1.60 11.19
C PHE A 130 26.99 -1.63 12.71
N ALA A 131 28.03 -2.05 13.44
CA ALA A 131 27.90 -2.40 14.86
C ALA A 131 26.59 -3.21 15.11
N ASP A 132 25.82 -2.77 16.11
CA ASP A 132 24.50 -3.28 16.45
C ASP A 132 23.33 -2.39 16.00
N LEU A 133 23.57 -1.58 14.96
CA LEU A 133 22.55 -0.83 14.24
C LEU A 133 22.17 -1.53 12.94
N ALA A 134 20.89 -1.87 12.79
CA ALA A 134 20.33 -2.43 11.56
C ALA A 134 19.21 -1.52 11.02
N ARG A 135 19.23 -1.20 9.72
CA ARG A 135 18.21 -0.35 9.09
C ARG A 135 17.66 -1.03 7.84
N THR A 136 16.34 -1.06 7.69
CA THR A 136 15.64 -1.43 6.45
C THR A 136 14.84 -0.22 5.98
N THR A 137 15.13 0.29 4.79
CA THR A 137 14.51 1.50 4.25
C THR A 137 13.83 1.22 2.91
N LEU A 138 12.55 1.59 2.80
CA LEU A 138 11.85 1.74 1.54
C LEU A 138 11.95 3.21 1.10
N SER A 139 12.54 3.46 -0.05
CA SER A 139 12.73 4.79 -0.63
C SER A 139 11.97 4.93 -1.95
N PHE A 140 11.44 6.12 -2.22
CA PHE A 140 10.71 6.43 -3.44
C PHE A 140 11.02 7.85 -3.93
N GLN A 141 11.43 7.98 -5.19
CA GLN A 141 11.53 9.26 -5.89
C GLN A 141 10.13 9.69 -6.37
N VAL A 142 9.35 10.21 -5.41
CA VAL A 142 7.94 10.62 -5.56
C VAL A 142 7.71 11.53 -6.76
N LEU A 143 8.61 12.48 -6.97
CA LEU A 143 8.67 13.43 -8.10
C LEU A 143 10.13 13.62 -8.51
N PRO A 144 10.44 14.18 -9.70
CA PRO A 144 11.82 14.42 -10.13
C PRO A 144 12.71 15.23 -9.16
N ARG A 145 12.09 15.98 -8.24
CA ARG A 145 12.77 16.77 -7.20
C ARG A 145 12.39 16.40 -5.76
N VAL A 146 11.51 15.42 -5.55
CA VAL A 146 11.07 15.00 -4.21
C VAL A 146 11.34 13.51 -4.01
N GLN A 147 12.19 13.20 -3.03
CA GLN A 147 12.44 11.83 -2.57
C GLN A 147 11.89 11.70 -1.14
N ALA A 148 11.14 10.64 -0.89
CA ALA A 148 10.68 10.26 0.44
C ALA A 148 11.19 8.86 0.78
N ALA A 149 11.31 8.56 2.08
CA ALA A 149 11.59 7.21 2.55
C ALA A 149 10.87 6.89 3.85
N PHE A 150 10.59 5.60 4.04
CA PHE A 150 10.18 5.00 5.30
C PHE A 150 11.29 4.06 5.75
N ARG A 151 11.79 4.26 6.96
CA ARG A 151 12.89 3.48 7.55
C ARG A 151 12.41 2.80 8.82
N TYR A 152 12.79 1.53 8.94
CA TYR A 152 12.68 0.75 10.16
C TYR A 152 14.09 0.46 10.68
N SER A 153 14.38 0.95 11.89
CA SER A 153 15.70 0.90 12.53
C SER A 153 15.64 0.01 13.77
N GLY A 154 16.65 -0.83 13.97
CA GLY A 154 16.84 -1.65 15.17
C GLY A 154 18.17 -1.32 15.84
N PHE A 155 18.14 -1.26 17.17
CA PHE A 155 19.25 -0.92 18.06
C PHE A 155 19.41 -2.08 19.08
N LEU A 156 20.47 -2.89 18.93
CA LEU A 156 20.46 -4.30 19.38
C LEU A 156 21.66 -4.69 20.29
N PRO A 157 21.71 -4.32 21.58
CA PRO A 157 20.63 -3.79 22.41
C PRO A 157 20.79 -2.31 22.78
N MET A 158 19.68 -1.65 23.12
CA MET A 158 19.68 -0.25 23.61
C MET A 158 18.46 0.00 24.51
N ASP A 159 18.68 0.72 25.62
CA ASP A 159 17.61 1.28 26.47
C ASP A 159 17.61 2.81 26.30
N PRO A 160 16.70 3.40 25.50
CA PRO A 160 16.66 4.83 25.26
C PRO A 160 16.12 5.65 26.43
N GLU A 161 15.56 5.01 27.47
CA GLU A 161 15.07 5.68 28.69
C GLU A 161 16.09 5.65 29.84
N GLY A 162 17.28 5.09 29.63
CA GLY A 162 18.40 5.12 30.59
C GLY A 162 18.25 4.15 31.77
N GLY A 163 17.46 3.08 31.62
CA GLY A 163 17.36 1.99 32.58
C GLY A 163 18.56 1.04 32.61
N ASN A 164 18.42 -0.06 33.34
CA ASN A 164 19.43 -1.13 33.47
C ASN A 164 19.06 -2.40 32.67
N ASN A 165 18.02 -2.36 31.83
CA ASN A 165 17.52 -3.51 31.10
C ASN A 165 17.94 -3.42 29.64
N GLU A 166 18.84 -4.28 29.19
CA GLU A 166 19.13 -4.43 27.76
C GLU A 166 17.92 -5.07 27.05
N PHE A 167 17.32 -4.33 26.11
CA PHE A 167 16.35 -4.85 25.15
C PHE A 167 16.67 -4.40 23.72
N ASP A 168 16.10 -5.11 22.74
CA ASP A 168 16.18 -4.73 21.33
C ASP A 168 15.18 -3.60 21.08
N PHE A 169 15.67 -2.37 20.88
CA PHE A 169 14.80 -1.22 20.59
C PHE A 169 14.59 -1.07 19.08
N TRP A 170 13.37 -0.72 18.67
CA TRP A 170 12.99 -0.60 17.26
C TRP A 170 12.22 0.69 17.00
N ASP A 171 12.64 1.44 15.99
CA ASP A 171 12.10 2.75 15.60
C ASP A 171 11.59 2.76 14.15
N ARG A 172 10.58 3.61 13.89
CA ARG A 172 9.98 3.82 12.57
C ARG A 172 10.05 5.30 12.24
N SER A 173 10.87 5.65 11.27
CA SER A 173 11.11 7.04 10.86
C SER A 173 10.70 7.28 9.41
N PHE A 174 10.15 8.46 9.14
CA PHE A 174 9.89 8.95 7.78
C PHE A 174 10.86 10.09 7.44
N ASP A 175 11.43 10.03 6.24
CA ASP A 175 12.34 11.05 5.69
C ASP A 175 11.73 11.68 4.44
N ILE A 176 11.97 12.98 4.23
CA ILE A 176 11.60 13.70 3.00
C ILE A 176 12.72 14.67 2.58
N THR A 177 12.95 14.78 1.28
CA THR A 177 13.85 15.77 0.69
C THR A 177 13.24 16.47 -0.50
N VAL A 178 13.62 17.73 -0.69
CA VAL A 178 13.25 18.56 -1.83
C VAL A 178 14.51 19.15 -2.46
N GLN A 179 14.77 18.81 -3.71
CA GLN A 179 15.81 19.44 -4.51
C GLN A 179 15.32 20.81 -4.98
N LEU A 180 15.98 21.88 -4.53
CA LEU A 180 15.64 23.27 -4.85
C LEU A 180 16.23 23.71 -6.19
N LEU A 181 17.50 23.35 -6.42
CA LEU A 181 18.27 23.78 -7.58
C LEU A 181 18.84 22.56 -8.31
N ASP A 182 18.71 22.55 -9.63
CA ASP A 182 19.43 21.63 -10.50
C ASP A 182 20.86 22.12 -10.72
N GLU A 183 21.78 21.17 -10.84
CA GLU A 183 23.17 21.49 -11.18
C GLU A 183 23.24 22.13 -12.57
N GLN A 184 23.94 23.26 -12.67
CA GLN A 184 24.26 23.91 -13.95
C GLN A 184 25.78 23.94 -14.15
N LYS A 185 26.29 24.63 -15.17
CA LYS A 185 27.73 24.72 -15.43
C LYS A 185 28.52 25.21 -14.20
N TYR A 186 28.09 26.32 -13.59
CA TYR A 186 28.76 26.93 -12.43
C TYR A 186 27.99 26.78 -11.12
N LEU A 187 26.66 26.61 -11.16
CA LEU A 187 25.82 26.40 -9.99
C LEU A 187 25.90 24.92 -9.55
N PRO A 188 26.06 24.60 -8.26
CA PRO A 188 25.84 23.25 -7.74
C PRO A 188 24.34 22.93 -7.68
N ALA A 189 23.98 21.64 -7.65
CA ALA A 189 22.63 21.25 -7.20
C ALA A 189 22.48 21.60 -5.72
N VAL A 190 21.28 21.96 -5.28
CA VAL A 190 20.99 22.26 -3.86
C VAL A 190 19.71 21.53 -3.44
N LYS A 191 19.74 20.92 -2.26
CA LYS A 191 18.65 20.14 -1.67
C LYS A 191 18.48 20.47 -0.19
N ILE A 192 17.25 20.50 0.26
CA ILE A 192 16.88 20.48 1.68
C ILE A 192 16.33 19.09 2.04
N GLY A 193 16.67 18.59 3.22
CA GLY A 193 16.16 17.35 3.76
C GLY A 193 15.73 17.46 5.21
N VAL A 194 14.75 16.63 5.57
CA VAL A 194 14.29 16.39 6.93
C VAL A 194 14.19 14.88 7.11
N GLN A 195 14.88 14.35 8.11
CA GLN A 195 14.88 12.93 8.48
C GLN A 195 14.14 12.75 9.79
N ASP A 196 13.39 11.64 9.90
CA ASP A 196 12.63 11.28 11.11
C ASP A 196 11.71 12.43 11.58
N PHE A 197 10.90 12.98 10.66
CA PHE A 197 9.88 14.01 10.96
C PHE A 197 8.55 13.43 11.46
N ILE A 198 8.38 12.11 11.30
CA ILE A 198 7.37 11.27 11.92
C ILE A 198 8.10 10.03 12.45
N GLY A 199 8.11 9.84 13.76
CA GLY A 199 8.80 8.73 14.42
C GLY A 199 8.99 8.99 15.91
N THR A 200 10.07 8.49 16.50
CA THR A 200 10.49 8.83 17.88
C THR A 200 11.43 10.03 17.94
N GLY A 201 11.87 10.54 16.78
CA GLY A 201 12.82 11.64 16.70
C GLY A 201 14.26 11.24 17.03
N ILE A 202 14.56 9.99 17.40
CA ILE A 202 15.91 9.49 17.72
C ILE A 202 16.88 9.65 16.53
N GLN A 203 16.35 9.59 15.30
CA GLN A 203 17.09 9.79 14.05
C GLN A 203 16.86 11.19 13.43
N SER A 204 16.27 12.13 14.18
CA SER A 204 15.91 13.47 13.69
C SER A 204 17.11 14.30 13.20
N SER A 205 17.04 14.76 11.96
CA SER A 205 18.11 15.52 11.32
C SER A 205 17.53 16.40 10.22
N GLU A 206 17.89 17.69 10.20
CA GLU A 206 17.55 18.60 9.10
C GLU A 206 18.82 19.07 8.42
N TYR A 207 18.81 19.26 7.10
CA TYR A 207 20.01 19.69 6.39
C TYR A 207 19.75 20.49 5.13
N VAL A 208 20.74 21.31 4.77
CA VAL A 208 20.89 21.91 3.45
C VAL A 208 22.22 21.42 2.86
N VAL A 209 22.18 20.82 1.68
CA VAL A 209 23.37 20.28 1.00
C VAL A 209 23.49 20.85 -0.42
N ALA A 210 24.72 21.18 -0.81
CA ALA A 210 25.10 21.52 -2.17
C ALA A 210 26.00 20.42 -2.76
N THR A 211 25.76 20.03 -4.02
CA THR A 211 26.55 19.00 -4.71
C THR A 211 26.99 19.44 -6.09
N LYS A 212 28.24 19.12 -6.44
CA LYS A 212 28.85 19.40 -7.73
C LYS A 212 29.47 18.13 -8.32
N ARG A 213 29.27 17.90 -9.62
CA ARG A 213 29.94 16.83 -10.36
C ARG A 213 31.02 17.40 -11.27
N PHE A 214 32.13 16.67 -11.39
CA PHE A 214 33.31 17.05 -12.15
C PHE A 214 33.70 15.90 -13.10
N TRP A 215 34.20 16.27 -14.29
CA TRP A 215 34.55 15.35 -15.38
C TRP A 215 33.42 14.35 -15.71
N GLY A 216 32.25 14.91 -16.05
CA GLY A 216 31.01 14.14 -16.10
C GLY A 216 30.51 13.92 -14.68
N ASP A 217 30.47 12.66 -14.23
CA ASP A 217 30.09 12.24 -12.87
C ASP A 217 31.17 11.44 -12.14
N THR A 218 32.39 11.40 -12.72
CA THR A 218 33.56 10.66 -12.22
C THR A 218 33.94 11.08 -10.81
N VAL A 219 33.81 12.36 -10.47
CA VAL A 219 33.96 12.87 -9.11
C VAL A 219 32.72 13.69 -8.75
N THR A 220 32.04 13.29 -7.68
CA THR A 220 30.93 14.03 -7.06
C THR A 220 31.39 14.56 -5.71
N VAL A 221 31.31 15.87 -5.48
CA VAL A 221 31.64 16.50 -4.20
C VAL A 221 30.38 17.13 -3.62
N SER A 222 30.11 16.87 -2.34
CA SER A 222 29.00 17.46 -1.61
C SER A 222 29.49 18.11 -0.32
N ALA A 223 28.90 19.25 0.03
CA ALA A 223 29.10 19.92 1.31
C ALA A 223 27.76 20.49 1.79
N GLY A 224 27.51 20.44 3.09
CA GLY A 224 26.26 20.90 3.67
C GLY A 224 26.38 21.35 5.11
N LEU A 225 25.29 21.92 5.61
CA LEU A 225 25.07 22.24 7.02
C LEU A 225 23.90 21.43 7.53
N GLY A 226 24.03 20.83 8.71
CA GLY A 226 23.02 19.99 9.32
C GLY A 226 22.69 20.38 10.76
N TRP A 227 21.47 20.05 11.18
CA TRP A 227 20.90 20.22 12.51
C TRP A 227 20.50 18.84 13.07
N GLY A 228 20.14 18.79 14.36
CA GLY A 228 19.85 17.53 15.02
C GLY A 228 21.09 16.64 15.01
N ARG A 229 20.98 15.41 14.48
CA ARG A 229 22.12 14.49 14.36
C ARG A 229 23.27 15.03 13.51
N LEU A 230 22.98 15.66 12.36
CA LEU A 230 24.01 16.27 11.52
C LEU A 230 24.50 17.63 12.05
N GLY A 231 24.13 18.02 13.28
CA GLY A 231 24.52 19.27 13.93
C GLY A 231 25.49 19.13 15.11
N ARG A 232 26.06 17.95 15.38
CA ARG A 232 26.72 17.65 16.67
C ARG A 232 28.24 17.89 16.73
N TYR A 233 29.02 17.35 15.79
CA TYR A 233 30.50 17.39 15.85
C TYR A 233 31.06 18.64 15.18
N ASP A 234 31.98 19.35 15.85
CA ASP A 234 32.52 20.66 15.43
C ASP A 234 31.41 21.67 15.03
N ASP A 235 30.41 21.82 15.89
CA ASP A 235 29.29 22.74 15.64
C ASP A 235 29.74 24.22 15.64
N ILE A 236 29.00 25.04 14.89
CA ILE A 236 29.24 26.48 14.74
C ILE A 236 28.17 27.33 15.46
N GLY A 237 27.55 26.76 16.50
CA GLY A 237 26.55 27.40 17.36
C GLY A 237 25.09 27.16 16.95
N THR A 238 24.18 27.91 17.59
CA THR A 238 22.71 27.76 17.52
C THR A 238 22.02 28.93 16.78
N PRO A 239 22.30 29.18 15.47
CA PRO A 239 21.93 30.43 14.78
C PRO A 239 20.42 30.68 14.66
N PHE A 240 19.57 29.66 14.87
CA PHE A 240 18.11 29.74 14.79
C PHE A 240 17.41 29.46 16.12
N GLY A 241 18.15 29.57 17.23
CA GLY A 241 17.66 29.31 18.58
C GLY A 241 17.76 27.85 19.00
N ASP A 242 17.42 27.59 20.26
CA ASP A 242 17.56 26.28 20.87
C ASP A 242 16.53 25.27 20.33
N ARG A 243 16.93 24.00 20.27
CA ARG A 243 16.01 22.90 19.96
C ARG A 243 15.26 22.51 21.24
N PRO A 244 13.93 22.33 21.21
CA PRO A 244 13.21 21.79 22.36
C PRO A 244 13.75 20.41 22.77
N ASP A 245 13.62 20.08 24.06
CA ASP A 245 13.91 18.74 24.57
C ASP A 245 13.01 17.69 23.89
N ARG A 246 13.55 16.48 23.68
CA ARG A 246 12.87 15.41 22.94
C ARG A 246 11.89 14.66 23.86
N ASP A 247 10.59 14.75 23.59
CA ASP A 247 9.58 13.85 24.16
C ASP A 247 9.65 12.50 23.42
N TYR A 248 10.45 11.56 23.93
CA TYR A 248 10.60 10.23 23.32
C TYR A 248 9.25 9.50 23.18
N GLY A 249 8.35 9.66 24.15
CA GLY A 249 6.95 9.22 24.12
C GLY A 249 6.72 7.77 23.67
N LEU A 250 5.57 7.54 23.03
CA LEU A 250 5.31 6.31 22.25
C LEU A 250 5.49 6.56 20.74
N GLY A 251 6.34 7.53 20.38
CA GLY A 251 6.61 7.94 18.99
C GLY A 251 5.39 8.31 18.13
N GLY A 252 5.62 8.47 16.83
CA GLY A 252 4.58 8.58 15.80
C GLY A 252 3.81 9.90 15.75
N LYS A 253 4.27 10.94 16.46
CA LYS A 253 3.84 12.34 16.36
C LYS A 253 4.52 13.05 15.17
N LEU A 254 4.12 14.30 14.89
CA LEU A 254 4.71 15.16 13.85
C LEU A 254 5.68 16.16 14.49
N GLU A 255 6.97 15.96 14.30
CA GLU A 255 8.02 16.75 14.96
C GLU A 255 8.37 18.01 14.15
N LEU A 256 7.50 19.02 14.25
CA LEU A 256 7.66 20.29 13.51
C LEU A 256 8.38 21.40 14.29
N ASP A 257 8.28 21.41 15.62
CA ASP A 257 8.78 22.51 16.47
C ASP A 257 10.32 22.55 16.61
N GLY A 258 11.00 21.43 16.31
CA GLY A 258 12.46 21.32 16.34
C GLY A 258 13.16 21.64 15.01
N LEU A 259 12.43 21.79 13.91
CA LEU A 259 13.00 21.87 12.55
C LEU A 259 13.98 23.05 12.40
N PHE A 260 15.21 22.75 11.97
CA PHE A 260 16.31 23.72 11.79
C PHE A 260 16.67 24.52 13.06
N ARG A 261 16.41 23.96 14.25
CA ARG A 261 16.80 24.53 15.55
C ARG A 261 17.85 23.67 16.26
N GLY A 262 18.55 24.31 17.19
CA GLY A 262 19.70 23.75 17.91
C GLY A 262 21.02 23.95 17.18
N PRO A 263 22.09 23.26 17.63
CA PRO A 263 23.42 23.37 17.03
C PRO A 263 23.43 23.00 15.55
N VAL A 264 24.23 23.72 14.77
CA VAL A 264 24.47 23.42 13.35
C VAL A 264 25.93 23.06 13.12
N ALA A 265 26.19 22.02 12.33
CA ALA A 265 27.54 21.57 12.01
C ALA A 265 27.72 21.33 10.50
N PRO A 266 28.95 21.51 9.97
CA PRO A 266 29.25 21.19 8.58
C PRO A 266 29.40 19.68 8.38
N PHE A 267 28.99 19.18 7.21
CA PHE A 267 29.31 17.82 6.75
C PHE A 267 29.70 17.84 5.27
N GLY A 268 30.35 16.77 4.80
CA GLY A 268 30.71 16.67 3.40
C GLY A 268 31.15 15.29 2.93
N SER A 269 31.13 15.07 1.62
CA SER A 269 31.53 13.80 1.01
C SER A 269 32.09 13.96 -0.39
N ILE A 270 32.97 13.02 -0.75
CA ILE A 270 33.52 12.84 -2.09
C ILE A 270 33.17 11.41 -2.53
N ILE A 271 32.54 11.29 -3.69
CA ILE A 271 32.25 10.02 -4.35
C ILE A 271 33.04 9.97 -5.67
N TRP A 272 33.93 9.00 -5.78
CA TRP A 272 34.71 8.74 -6.99
C TRP A 272 34.19 7.50 -7.73
N ARG A 273 33.94 7.62 -9.03
CA ARG A 273 33.41 6.55 -9.89
C ARG A 273 34.38 6.23 -11.03
N PRO A 274 35.37 5.33 -10.82
CA PRO A 274 36.30 4.91 -11.86
C PRO A 274 35.63 4.20 -13.05
N ASN A 275 34.46 3.61 -12.87
CA ASN A 275 33.64 2.99 -13.92
C ASN A 275 32.16 2.99 -13.51
N ASP A 276 31.29 2.42 -14.34
CA ASP A 276 29.83 2.47 -14.17
C ASP A 276 29.31 1.58 -13.01
N LYS A 277 30.17 0.71 -12.46
CA LYS A 277 29.81 -0.26 -11.43
C LYS A 277 30.41 0.06 -10.06
N LEU A 278 31.57 0.69 -10.01
CA LEU A 278 32.33 0.91 -8.78
C LEU A 278 32.19 2.38 -8.32
N SER A 279 31.70 2.58 -7.09
CA SER A 279 31.81 3.85 -6.37
C SER A 279 32.76 3.71 -5.18
N VAL A 280 33.62 4.68 -4.96
CA VAL A 280 34.49 4.80 -3.77
C VAL A 280 34.09 6.08 -3.04
N PHE A 281 34.02 6.01 -1.71
CA PHE A 281 33.48 7.04 -0.85
C PHE A 281 34.52 7.49 0.18
N ALA A 282 34.61 8.80 0.37
CA ALA A 282 35.21 9.43 1.56
C ALA A 282 34.22 10.47 2.09
N GLU A 283 33.99 10.49 3.39
CA GLU A 283 32.95 11.29 4.03
C GLU A 283 33.45 11.84 5.38
N TYR A 284 33.09 13.10 5.66
CA TYR A 284 33.19 13.71 6.98
C TYR A 284 31.77 13.86 7.52
N SER A 285 31.45 13.10 8.57
CA SER A 285 30.14 13.10 9.21
C SER A 285 30.17 13.89 10.52
N SER A 286 29.28 14.88 10.61
CA SER A 286 29.01 15.65 11.83
C SER A 286 28.16 14.88 12.85
N ASP A 287 27.61 13.71 12.50
CA ASP A 287 26.91 12.84 13.45
C ASP A 287 27.92 12.26 14.44
N THR A 288 27.70 12.55 15.72
CA THR A 288 28.46 11.97 16.84
C THR A 288 27.99 10.57 17.20
N TYR A 289 26.81 10.17 16.74
CA TYR A 289 26.09 9.00 17.24
C TYR A 289 25.97 9.04 18.77
N GLY A 290 25.64 10.20 19.32
CA GLY A 290 25.78 10.51 20.75
C GLY A 290 25.03 9.56 21.67
N LEU A 291 23.85 9.10 21.26
CA LEU A 291 23.09 8.05 21.97
C LEU A 291 23.78 6.69 21.85
N GLU A 292 24.19 6.29 20.64
CA GLU A 292 24.72 4.95 20.38
C GLU A 292 26.17 4.79 20.89
N THR A 293 26.91 5.88 21.07
CA THR A 293 28.29 5.92 21.61
C THR A 293 28.34 6.18 23.13
N GLY A 294 27.19 6.45 23.76
CA GLY A 294 27.11 6.79 25.19
C GLY A 294 27.71 8.16 25.56
N PHE A 295 27.72 9.12 24.63
CA PHE A 295 28.16 10.50 24.89
C PHE A 295 27.00 11.45 25.26
N GLU A 296 25.76 11.13 24.89
CA GLU A 296 24.55 11.85 25.34
C GLU A 296 24.03 11.24 26.66
N SER A 297 23.55 12.08 27.58
CA SER A 297 23.24 11.74 29.00
C SER A 297 22.24 10.62 29.20
N ASP A 298 21.39 10.40 28.20
CA ASP A 298 20.24 9.51 28.27
C ASP A 298 20.64 8.06 27.95
N SER A 299 21.80 7.87 27.31
CA SER A 299 22.35 6.55 26.99
C SER A 299 23.33 6.05 28.06
N ARG A 300 23.11 4.82 28.50
CA ARG A 300 24.02 4.10 29.42
C ARG A 300 24.76 2.93 28.78
N ASN A 301 24.35 2.52 27.58
CA ASN A 301 24.90 1.37 26.87
C ASN A 301 25.56 1.83 25.57
N ARG A 302 26.90 1.80 25.56
CA ARG A 302 27.74 2.14 24.41
C ARG A 302 27.77 0.98 23.41
N MET A 303 27.17 1.20 22.24
CA MET A 303 27.08 0.22 21.15
C MET A 303 28.36 0.16 20.32
N PHE A 304 29.06 1.28 20.13
CA PHE A 304 30.35 1.34 19.44
C PHE A 304 31.21 2.56 19.85
N ASP A 305 32.46 2.56 19.39
CA ASP A 305 33.45 3.61 19.68
C ASP A 305 33.58 4.57 18.48
N ARG A 306 33.52 5.89 18.68
CA ARG A 306 33.74 6.88 17.60
C ARG A 306 35.09 7.59 17.76
N ASP A 307 36.09 7.12 17.02
CA ASP A 307 37.46 7.65 17.06
C ASP A 307 37.68 8.80 16.07
N THR A 308 36.93 8.84 14.96
CA THR A 308 37.08 9.86 13.91
C THR A 308 35.74 10.23 13.26
N PRO A 309 35.56 11.49 12.80
CA PRO A 309 34.43 11.87 11.94
C PRO A 309 34.54 11.33 10.50
N MET A 310 35.67 10.70 10.13
CA MET A 310 35.94 10.28 8.75
C MET A 310 35.47 8.85 8.48
N ASN A 311 34.61 8.70 7.47
CA ASN A 311 34.08 7.43 6.98
C ASN A 311 34.61 7.14 5.56
N TYR A 312 34.86 5.87 5.25
CA TYR A 312 35.32 5.42 3.94
C TYR A 312 34.50 4.22 3.45
N GLY A 313 34.41 4.02 2.14
CA GLY A 313 33.73 2.83 1.63
C GLY A 313 33.84 2.59 0.14
N ILE A 314 33.31 1.45 -0.28
CA ILE A 314 33.26 1.00 -1.66
C ILE A 314 31.87 0.38 -1.90
N SER A 315 31.20 0.75 -3.00
CA SER A 315 30.01 0.03 -3.48
C SER A 315 30.20 -0.46 -4.92
N TYR A 316 29.63 -1.64 -5.18
CA TYR A 316 29.64 -2.34 -6.44
C TYR A 316 28.21 -2.62 -6.90
N ARG A 317 27.86 -2.05 -8.06
CA ARG A 317 26.59 -2.22 -8.74
C ARG A 317 26.69 -3.39 -9.72
N PHE A 318 26.01 -4.49 -9.41
CA PHE A 318 26.00 -5.68 -10.26
C PHE A 318 25.23 -5.43 -11.56
N ASN A 319 24.10 -4.74 -11.43
CA ASN A 319 23.21 -4.30 -12.51
C ASN A 319 22.36 -3.12 -12.00
N ASN A 320 21.45 -2.59 -12.81
CA ASN A 320 20.61 -1.45 -12.43
C ASN A 320 19.64 -1.72 -11.26
N ALA A 321 19.47 -2.97 -10.83
CA ALA A 321 18.56 -3.39 -9.78
C ALA A 321 19.25 -3.84 -8.47
N VAL A 322 20.57 -4.09 -8.45
CA VAL A 322 21.27 -4.60 -7.26
C VAL A 322 22.63 -3.93 -7.05
N GLU A 323 22.82 -3.35 -5.87
CA GLU A 323 24.08 -2.75 -5.41
C GLU A 323 24.46 -3.26 -4.01
N LEU A 324 25.72 -3.64 -3.82
CA LEU A 324 26.31 -4.03 -2.53
C LEU A 324 27.46 -3.08 -2.20
N GLY A 325 27.61 -2.68 -0.94
CA GLY A 325 28.78 -1.93 -0.49
C GLY A 325 29.27 -2.35 0.89
N ALA A 326 30.55 -2.08 1.12
CA ALA A 326 31.27 -2.29 2.37
C ALA A 326 31.98 -1.00 2.78
N TYR A 327 31.99 -0.71 4.07
CA TYR A 327 32.35 0.59 4.62
C TYR A 327 33.21 0.42 5.88
N SER A 328 34.16 1.32 6.09
CA SER A 328 34.85 1.51 7.37
C SER A 328 34.35 2.81 7.96
N LEU A 329 33.79 2.73 9.16
CA LEU A 329 33.03 3.78 9.80
C LEU A 329 33.70 4.18 11.11
N PHE A 330 33.79 5.48 11.35
CA PHE A 330 34.17 6.09 12.64
C PHE A 330 35.53 5.67 13.23
N GLY A 331 36.37 4.96 12.47
CA GLY A 331 37.70 4.46 12.85
C GLY A 331 37.73 3.03 13.41
N SER A 332 36.59 2.54 13.87
CA SER A 332 36.42 1.33 14.68
C SER A 332 35.54 0.27 14.00
N GLU A 333 34.57 0.70 13.20
CA GLU A 333 33.45 -0.12 12.76
C GLU A 333 33.52 -0.51 11.28
N VAL A 334 32.83 -1.60 10.95
CA VAL A 334 32.61 -2.06 9.57
C VAL A 334 31.13 -2.10 9.27
N GLY A 335 30.73 -1.42 8.19
CA GLY A 335 29.37 -1.40 7.70
C GLY A 335 29.18 -2.16 6.40
N VAL A 336 27.97 -2.68 6.18
CA VAL A 336 27.51 -3.26 4.91
C VAL A 336 26.19 -2.63 4.48
N ARG A 337 26.01 -2.44 3.17
CA ARG A 337 24.76 -1.98 2.56
C ARG A 337 24.40 -2.85 1.36
N LEU A 338 23.16 -3.32 1.29
CA LEU A 338 22.58 -3.98 0.13
C LEU A 338 21.33 -3.21 -0.32
N SER A 339 21.26 -2.83 -1.60
CA SER A 339 20.13 -2.07 -2.16
C SER A 339 19.54 -2.78 -3.37
N PHE A 340 18.21 -2.93 -3.37
CA PHE A 340 17.41 -3.44 -4.48
C PHE A 340 16.58 -2.30 -5.09
N ASN A 341 16.76 -2.04 -6.39
CA ASN A 341 16.15 -0.91 -7.08
C ASN A 341 15.20 -1.37 -8.21
N GLY A 342 14.11 -0.66 -8.41
CA GLY A 342 13.17 -0.86 -9.50
C GLY A 342 12.53 0.45 -9.94
N ASN A 343 12.17 0.55 -11.22
CA ASN A 343 11.55 1.76 -11.77
C ASN A 343 10.40 1.37 -12.72
N PRO A 344 9.16 1.86 -12.52
CA PRO A 344 8.02 1.55 -13.38
C PRO A 344 8.32 1.75 -14.88
N SER A 345 9.05 2.82 -15.21
CA SER A 345 9.39 3.21 -16.58
C SER A 345 10.55 2.39 -17.20
N ARG A 346 11.20 1.51 -16.44
CA ARG A 346 12.31 0.66 -16.91
C ARG A 346 12.07 -0.83 -16.55
N PRO A 347 11.11 -1.51 -17.21
CA PRO A 347 10.86 -2.94 -16.98
C PRO A 347 12.07 -3.81 -17.39
N PRO A 348 12.33 -4.93 -16.68
CA PRO A 348 13.35 -5.90 -17.07
C PRO A 348 13.12 -6.53 -18.46
N VAL A 349 11.86 -6.59 -18.90
CA VAL A 349 11.46 -7.05 -20.23
C VAL A 349 10.83 -5.87 -21.00
N VAL A 350 11.47 -5.47 -22.09
CA VAL A 350 10.97 -4.37 -22.94
C VAL A 350 9.96 -4.91 -23.95
N GLY A 351 8.79 -4.27 -24.01
CA GLY A 351 7.69 -4.66 -24.91
C GLY A 351 6.71 -5.65 -24.27
N GLN A 352 5.91 -6.30 -25.11
CA GLN A 352 4.90 -7.27 -24.69
C GLN A 352 5.00 -8.52 -25.58
N THR A 353 4.96 -9.70 -24.97
CA THR A 353 5.00 -11.01 -25.63
C THR A 353 3.60 -11.62 -25.68
N GLY A 354 3.18 -12.12 -26.85
CA GLY A 354 1.84 -12.67 -27.03
C GLY A 354 1.43 -12.72 -28.51
N PRO A 355 0.21 -13.18 -28.81
CA PRO A 355 -0.33 -13.16 -30.17
C PRO A 355 -0.49 -11.72 -30.66
N GLY A 356 -0.06 -11.45 -31.89
CA GLY A 356 -0.29 -10.17 -32.56
C GLY A 356 -1.79 -9.87 -32.73
N PRO A 357 -2.16 -8.60 -32.95
CA PRO A 357 -3.57 -8.22 -33.08
C PRO A 357 -4.14 -8.70 -34.41
N GLY A 358 -5.37 -9.21 -34.40
CA GLY A 358 -6.04 -9.65 -35.63
C GLY A 358 -6.22 -8.52 -36.66
N VAL A 359 -6.23 -8.87 -37.94
CA VAL A 359 -6.30 -7.88 -39.05
C VAL A 359 -7.58 -7.04 -39.03
N VAL A 360 -7.49 -5.80 -39.52
CA VAL A 360 -8.63 -4.95 -39.87
C VAL A 360 -9.15 -5.37 -41.24
N ALA A 361 -10.40 -5.80 -41.33
CA ALA A 361 -11.01 -6.22 -42.60
C ALA A 361 -11.68 -5.04 -43.32
N GLN A 362 -11.15 -4.72 -44.50
CA GLN A 362 -11.70 -3.73 -45.42
C GLN A 362 -13.04 -4.19 -45.98
N ARG A 363 -14.06 -3.32 -45.96
CA ARG A 363 -15.31 -3.54 -46.70
C ARG A 363 -15.11 -3.30 -48.20
N PRO A 364 -15.77 -4.09 -49.08
CA PRO A 364 -15.89 -3.72 -50.48
C PRO A 364 -16.75 -2.46 -50.63
N SER A 365 -16.48 -1.66 -51.67
CA SER A 365 -17.25 -0.46 -51.95
C SER A 365 -18.76 -0.74 -52.14
N ARG A 366 -19.61 0.24 -51.84
CA ARG A 366 -21.07 0.15 -52.08
C ARG A 366 -21.40 -0.13 -53.54
N ALA A 367 -20.58 0.36 -54.48
CA ALA A 367 -20.76 0.13 -55.91
C ALA A 367 -20.39 -1.30 -56.33
N SER A 368 -19.34 -1.87 -55.74
CA SER A 368 -18.82 -3.20 -56.13
C SER A 368 -19.56 -4.37 -55.47
N ALA A 369 -20.23 -4.16 -54.34
CA ALA A 369 -20.96 -5.22 -53.62
C ALA A 369 -22.21 -4.69 -52.87
N PRO A 370 -23.19 -4.07 -53.54
CA PRO A 370 -24.31 -3.39 -52.90
C PRO A 370 -25.13 -4.28 -51.96
N GLN A 371 -25.23 -5.58 -52.25
CA GLN A 371 -25.96 -6.55 -51.41
C GLN A 371 -25.36 -6.69 -50.01
N GLN A 372 -24.04 -6.55 -49.84
CA GLN A 372 -23.39 -6.61 -48.51
C GLN A 372 -23.70 -5.40 -47.63
N TRP A 373 -24.16 -4.30 -48.23
CA TRP A 373 -24.55 -3.08 -47.53
C TRP A 373 -26.05 -3.03 -47.21
N SER A 374 -26.80 -4.09 -47.55
CA SER A 374 -28.20 -4.26 -47.12
C SER A 374 -28.30 -4.35 -45.60
N THR A 375 -29.37 -3.80 -45.04
CA THR A 375 -29.66 -3.86 -43.59
C THR A 375 -30.70 -4.91 -43.22
N GLY A 376 -31.09 -5.76 -44.19
CA GLY A 376 -32.09 -6.82 -44.01
C GLY A 376 -31.66 -7.98 -43.11
N TRP A 377 -30.36 -8.11 -42.82
CA TRP A 377 -29.83 -9.07 -41.84
C TRP A 377 -30.43 -8.88 -40.44
N ARG A 378 -30.94 -7.69 -40.12
CA ARG A 378 -31.65 -7.40 -38.85
C ARG A 378 -33.00 -8.13 -38.70
N ALA A 379 -33.54 -8.67 -39.78
CA ALA A 379 -34.76 -9.48 -39.75
C ALA A 379 -34.47 -10.98 -39.54
N ILE A 380 -33.19 -11.38 -39.44
CA ILE A 380 -32.81 -12.76 -39.11
C ILE A 380 -33.10 -12.97 -37.61
N PRO A 381 -33.87 -14.00 -37.22
CA PRO A 381 -34.08 -14.33 -35.82
C PRO A 381 -32.75 -14.56 -35.09
N GLU A 382 -32.65 -14.07 -33.86
CA GLU A 382 -31.48 -14.27 -32.97
C GLU A 382 -30.14 -13.76 -33.56
N VAL A 383 -30.16 -12.77 -34.46
CA VAL A 383 -28.95 -12.28 -35.13
C VAL A 383 -27.89 -11.75 -34.17
N GLU A 384 -28.29 -11.12 -33.05
CA GLU A 384 -27.37 -10.74 -31.97
C GLU A 384 -26.63 -11.94 -31.39
N GLN A 385 -27.31 -13.05 -31.08
CA GLN A 385 -26.67 -14.27 -30.57
C GLN A 385 -25.73 -14.87 -31.62
N GLY A 386 -26.14 -14.89 -32.89
CA GLY A 386 -25.30 -15.35 -33.99
C GLY A 386 -24.00 -14.54 -34.14
N LEU A 387 -24.09 -13.20 -34.03
CA LEU A 387 -22.94 -12.29 -34.11
C LEU A 387 -22.07 -12.34 -32.84
N MET A 388 -22.65 -12.40 -31.63
CA MET A 388 -21.92 -12.58 -30.38
C MET A 388 -21.10 -13.87 -30.38
N ASN A 389 -21.69 -14.99 -30.80
CA ASN A 389 -21.00 -16.27 -30.91
C ASN A 389 -19.84 -16.24 -31.93
N GLN A 390 -19.94 -15.43 -32.99
CA GLN A 390 -18.84 -15.23 -33.94
C GLN A 390 -17.74 -14.31 -33.38
N LEU A 391 -18.09 -13.24 -32.65
CA LEU A 391 -17.12 -12.36 -32.00
C LEU A 391 -16.37 -13.08 -30.87
N ASN A 392 -17.06 -13.86 -30.03
CA ASN A 392 -16.42 -14.63 -28.96
C ASN A 392 -15.36 -15.59 -29.50
N ARG A 393 -15.66 -16.34 -30.57
CA ARG A 393 -14.66 -17.19 -31.26
C ARG A 393 -13.50 -16.41 -31.89
N GLN A 394 -13.62 -15.10 -32.10
CA GLN A 394 -12.55 -14.23 -32.60
C GLN A 394 -11.74 -13.56 -31.49
N LEU A 395 -12.21 -13.62 -30.24
CA LEU A 395 -11.64 -12.91 -29.07
C LEU A 395 -11.23 -13.86 -27.92
N GLU A 396 -11.45 -15.17 -28.08
CA GLU A 396 -11.07 -16.21 -27.12
C GLU A 396 -9.57 -16.19 -26.79
N ASP A 397 -8.71 -16.20 -27.81
CA ASP A 397 -7.25 -16.07 -27.67
C ASP A 397 -6.82 -14.71 -27.09
N ASP A 398 -7.63 -13.67 -27.25
CA ASP A 398 -7.43 -12.35 -26.66
C ASP A 398 -7.88 -12.29 -25.19
N GLY A 399 -8.61 -13.29 -24.68
CA GLY A 399 -9.20 -13.25 -23.33
C GLY A 399 -10.18 -12.09 -23.15
N VAL A 400 -10.94 -11.76 -24.20
CA VAL A 400 -12.02 -10.77 -24.14
C VAL A 400 -13.34 -11.46 -24.45
N GLU A 401 -14.29 -11.34 -23.53
CA GLU A 401 -15.60 -11.95 -23.60
C GLU A 401 -16.65 -10.92 -24.03
N VAL A 402 -17.45 -11.23 -25.04
CA VAL A 402 -18.67 -10.50 -25.40
C VAL A 402 -19.81 -11.04 -24.56
N VAL A 403 -20.28 -10.22 -23.62
CA VAL A 403 -21.27 -10.56 -22.59
C VAL A 403 -22.68 -10.08 -22.96
N ALA A 404 -22.79 -9.02 -23.77
CA ALA A 404 -24.06 -8.57 -24.31
C ALA A 404 -23.90 -7.79 -25.64
N MET A 405 -24.95 -7.75 -26.45
CA MET A 405 -25.00 -7.03 -27.72
C MET A 405 -26.36 -6.38 -27.94
N ARG A 406 -26.39 -5.26 -28.65
CA ARG A 406 -27.61 -4.56 -29.05
C ARG A 406 -27.45 -3.94 -30.44
N VAL A 407 -28.28 -4.34 -31.40
CA VAL A 407 -28.34 -3.67 -32.71
C VAL A 407 -29.10 -2.35 -32.56
N VAL A 408 -28.37 -1.23 -32.63
CA VAL A 408 -28.96 0.11 -32.50
C VAL A 408 -29.66 0.52 -33.79
N SER A 409 -29.06 0.19 -34.94
CA SER A 409 -29.64 0.43 -36.27
C SER A 409 -28.99 -0.47 -37.32
N GLY A 410 -29.36 -0.30 -38.59
CA GLY A 410 -28.67 -0.96 -39.71
C GLY A 410 -27.20 -0.55 -39.90
N SER A 411 -26.75 0.51 -39.22
CA SER A 411 -25.40 1.06 -39.32
C SER A 411 -24.69 1.28 -37.98
N ASP A 412 -25.30 0.90 -36.85
CA ASP A 412 -24.79 1.16 -35.49
C ASP A 412 -25.08 -0.04 -34.59
N ILE A 413 -24.07 -0.52 -33.87
CA ILE A 413 -24.16 -1.67 -32.97
C ILE A 413 -23.38 -1.41 -31.68
N GLU A 414 -23.95 -1.88 -30.57
CA GLU A 414 -23.35 -1.84 -29.25
C GLU A 414 -22.95 -3.24 -28.80
N VAL A 415 -21.73 -3.37 -28.31
CA VAL A 415 -21.11 -4.62 -27.86
C VAL A 415 -20.52 -4.36 -26.48
N THR A 416 -21.06 -5.04 -25.47
CA THR A 416 -20.56 -4.99 -24.08
C THR A 416 -19.54 -6.10 -23.90
N VAL A 417 -18.37 -5.77 -23.36
CA VAL A 417 -17.23 -6.67 -23.25
C VAL A 417 -16.59 -6.70 -21.87
N ARG A 418 -16.14 -7.89 -21.47
CA ARG A 418 -15.38 -8.14 -20.25
C ARG A 418 -13.94 -8.54 -20.63
N ASN A 419 -12.98 -7.70 -20.27
CA ASN A 419 -11.55 -7.90 -20.56
C ASN A 419 -10.85 -8.55 -19.34
N SER A 420 -10.37 -9.80 -19.50
CA SER A 420 -9.65 -10.54 -18.46
C SER A 420 -8.13 -10.52 -18.62
N ARG A 421 -7.62 -10.23 -19.83
CA ARG A 421 -6.19 -10.42 -20.18
C ARG A 421 -5.36 -9.14 -20.16
N TYR A 422 -5.85 -8.05 -20.76
CA TYR A 422 -5.05 -6.85 -20.98
C TYR A 422 -5.21 -5.87 -19.82
N PRO A 423 -4.12 -5.36 -19.21
CA PRO A 423 -4.20 -4.23 -18.27
C PRO A 423 -4.82 -3.01 -18.92
N ALA A 424 -4.35 -2.66 -20.12
CA ALA A 424 -4.75 -1.48 -20.86
C ALA A 424 -6.12 -1.66 -21.53
N PRO A 425 -7.16 -0.87 -21.20
CA PRO A 425 -8.47 -0.96 -21.84
C PRO A 425 -8.40 -0.61 -23.33
N ALA A 426 -7.59 0.37 -23.73
CA ALA A 426 -7.42 0.77 -25.13
C ALA A 426 -6.96 -0.39 -26.03
N GLN A 427 -6.04 -1.25 -25.55
CA GLN A 427 -5.62 -2.46 -26.27
C GLN A 427 -6.79 -3.43 -26.49
N ALA A 428 -7.62 -3.66 -25.47
CA ALA A 428 -8.80 -4.51 -25.58
C ALA A 428 -9.85 -3.90 -26.53
N ILE A 429 -10.13 -2.61 -26.43
CA ILE A 429 -11.03 -1.86 -27.33
C ILE A 429 -10.57 -2.01 -28.78
N GLY A 430 -9.27 -1.88 -29.05
CA GLY A 430 -8.68 -2.06 -30.38
C GLY A 430 -8.84 -3.47 -30.94
N ARG A 431 -8.61 -4.50 -30.11
CA ARG A 431 -8.78 -5.92 -30.49
C ARG A 431 -10.25 -6.28 -30.75
N VAL A 432 -11.17 -5.84 -29.89
CA VAL A 432 -12.62 -5.94 -30.10
C VAL A 432 -13.01 -5.25 -31.41
N SER A 433 -12.54 -4.03 -31.65
CA SER A 433 -12.84 -3.27 -32.87
C SER A 433 -12.31 -3.96 -34.13
N ARG A 434 -11.11 -4.56 -34.07
CA ARG A 434 -10.56 -5.39 -35.16
C ARG A 434 -11.45 -6.62 -35.41
N ALA A 435 -11.87 -7.34 -34.38
CA ALA A 435 -12.81 -8.47 -34.52
C ALA A 435 -14.17 -8.04 -35.11
N MET A 436 -14.69 -6.90 -34.68
CA MET A 436 -15.91 -6.28 -35.22
C MET A 436 -15.82 -5.99 -36.72
N THR A 437 -14.66 -5.57 -37.25
CA THR A 437 -14.49 -5.45 -38.72
C THR A 437 -14.58 -6.78 -39.46
N ARG A 438 -14.17 -7.89 -38.85
CA ARG A 438 -14.17 -9.22 -39.50
C ARG A 438 -15.54 -9.92 -39.46
N VAL A 439 -16.30 -9.70 -38.38
CA VAL A 439 -17.57 -10.40 -38.12
C VAL A 439 -18.80 -9.61 -38.56
N LEU A 440 -18.81 -8.28 -38.39
CA LEU A 440 -20.05 -7.51 -38.56
C LEU A 440 -20.35 -7.19 -40.04
N PRO A 441 -21.65 -7.18 -40.44
CA PRO A 441 -22.07 -6.82 -41.79
C PRO A 441 -21.51 -5.48 -42.26
N SER A 442 -21.26 -5.35 -43.56
CA SER A 442 -20.63 -4.14 -44.15
C SER A 442 -21.46 -2.87 -43.96
N SER A 443 -22.77 -3.00 -43.72
CA SER A 443 -23.66 -1.86 -43.41
C SER A 443 -23.35 -1.16 -42.08
N ILE A 444 -22.73 -1.85 -41.10
CA ILE A 444 -22.32 -1.27 -39.82
C ILE A 444 -21.17 -0.29 -40.04
N GLU A 445 -21.36 0.95 -39.61
CA GLU A 445 -20.38 2.03 -39.64
C GLU A 445 -19.94 2.47 -38.24
N THR A 446 -20.83 2.45 -37.26
CA THR A 446 -20.54 2.83 -35.88
C THR A 446 -20.40 1.60 -35.00
N PHE A 447 -19.29 1.51 -34.28
CA PHE A 447 -19.01 0.53 -33.24
C PHE A 447 -19.10 1.22 -31.89
N ARG A 448 -19.94 0.71 -30.97
CA ARG A 448 -19.98 1.15 -29.57
C ARG A 448 -19.47 0.02 -28.69
N VAL A 449 -18.23 0.14 -28.21
CA VAL A 449 -17.62 -0.84 -27.30
C VAL A 449 -17.86 -0.37 -25.87
N VAL A 450 -18.65 -1.12 -25.11
CA VAL A 450 -18.92 -0.84 -23.69
C VAL A 450 -18.05 -1.71 -22.83
N MET A 451 -17.21 -1.10 -21.99
CA MET A 451 -16.37 -1.82 -21.04
C MET A 451 -17.17 -2.14 -19.78
N GLU A 452 -17.23 -3.42 -19.41
CA GLU A 452 -17.94 -3.87 -18.21
C GLU A 452 -17.00 -4.59 -17.23
N ARG A 453 -17.43 -4.65 -15.98
CA ARG A 453 -16.91 -5.56 -14.96
C ARG A 453 -18.01 -5.91 -13.96
N GLU A 454 -18.41 -7.19 -13.94
CA GLU A 454 -19.35 -7.73 -12.94
C GLU A 454 -20.64 -6.89 -12.91
N GLY A 455 -21.25 -6.66 -14.08
CA GLY A 455 -22.47 -5.85 -14.27
C GLY A 455 -22.29 -4.32 -14.27
N LEU A 456 -21.13 -3.80 -13.86
CA LEU A 456 -20.86 -2.36 -13.93
C LEU A 456 -20.43 -1.96 -15.34
N ARG A 457 -21.33 -1.34 -16.11
CA ARG A 457 -21.04 -0.74 -17.41
C ARG A 457 -20.41 0.64 -17.18
N SER A 458 -19.09 0.75 -17.32
CA SER A 458 -18.33 1.93 -16.89
C SER A 458 -18.27 3.04 -17.95
N SER A 459 -17.93 2.69 -19.20
CA SER A 459 -17.76 3.66 -20.29
C SER A 459 -18.15 3.04 -21.63
N GLN A 460 -18.64 3.87 -22.55
CA GLN A 460 -18.87 3.53 -23.95
C GLN A 460 -17.82 4.24 -24.83
N THR A 461 -17.03 3.47 -25.58
CA THR A 461 -16.13 3.99 -26.62
C THR A 461 -16.79 3.85 -27.99
N ILE A 462 -16.96 4.97 -28.69
CA ILE A 462 -17.63 5.06 -29.99
C ILE A 462 -16.57 5.27 -31.08
N LEU A 463 -16.50 4.33 -32.02
CA LEU A 463 -15.52 4.27 -33.10
C LEU A 463 -16.23 4.17 -34.46
N ARG A 464 -15.65 4.76 -35.50
CA ARG A 464 -16.10 4.59 -36.88
C ARG A 464 -15.29 3.51 -37.58
N ARG A 465 -16.00 2.57 -38.21
CA ARG A 465 -15.42 1.48 -38.99
C ARG A 465 -14.56 2.01 -40.14
N SER A 466 -15.00 3.05 -40.84
CA SER A 466 -14.22 3.66 -41.94
C SER A 466 -12.96 4.40 -41.48
N ASP A 467 -12.86 4.80 -40.22
CA ASP A 467 -11.64 5.38 -39.66
C ASP A 467 -10.66 4.27 -39.24
N LEU A 468 -11.13 3.16 -38.67
CA LEU A 468 -10.31 1.97 -38.43
C LEU A 468 -9.73 1.40 -39.73
N GLU A 469 -10.57 1.25 -40.75
CA GLU A 469 -10.20 0.78 -42.10
C GLU A 469 -9.13 1.67 -42.76
N ARG A 470 -9.19 3.00 -42.55
CA ARG A 470 -8.27 3.97 -43.17
C ARG A 470 -6.97 4.14 -42.39
N LEU A 471 -7.06 4.20 -41.06
CA LEU A 471 -5.95 4.65 -40.21
C LEU A 471 -4.97 3.53 -39.83
N VAL A 472 -5.36 2.25 -39.91
CA VAL A 472 -4.53 1.11 -39.43
C VAL A 472 -3.07 1.08 -39.93
N ASN A 473 -2.81 1.62 -41.14
CA ASN A 473 -1.48 1.68 -41.76
C ASN A 473 -0.92 3.12 -41.86
N SER A 474 -1.57 4.11 -41.25
CA SER A 474 -1.14 5.51 -41.31
C SER A 474 -0.02 5.79 -40.30
N PRO A 475 0.91 6.71 -40.60
CA PRO A 475 1.70 7.37 -39.55
C PRO A 475 0.76 7.95 -38.48
N ASP A 476 1.15 7.84 -37.22
CA ASP A 476 0.43 8.40 -36.08
C ASP A 476 -1.03 7.90 -35.94
N ALA A 477 -1.30 6.69 -36.45
CA ALA A 477 -2.62 6.06 -36.45
C ALA A 477 -3.35 6.08 -35.09
N ALA A 478 -2.62 6.00 -33.97
CA ALA A 478 -3.21 6.02 -32.62
C ALA A 478 -3.84 7.39 -32.30
N GLU A 479 -3.06 8.47 -32.44
CA GLU A 479 -3.51 9.84 -32.21
C GLU A 479 -4.62 10.23 -33.18
N GLN A 480 -4.45 9.87 -34.46
CA GLN A 480 -5.47 10.09 -35.48
C GLN A 480 -6.80 9.36 -35.18
N LEU A 481 -6.75 8.15 -34.63
CA LEU A 481 -7.96 7.43 -34.22
C LEU A 481 -8.57 8.06 -32.98
N LEU A 482 -7.75 8.49 -32.00
CA LEU A 482 -8.22 9.13 -30.77
C LEU A 482 -9.03 10.40 -31.08
N ALA A 483 -8.50 11.27 -31.93
CA ALA A 483 -9.14 12.52 -32.35
C ALA A 483 -10.49 12.33 -33.08
N ARG A 484 -10.87 11.09 -33.42
CA ARG A 484 -12.14 10.70 -34.06
C ARG A 484 -13.00 9.77 -33.20
N THR A 485 -12.50 9.39 -32.02
CA THR A 485 -13.17 8.54 -31.05
C THR A 485 -13.96 9.40 -30.08
N GLN A 486 -15.12 8.92 -29.62
CA GLN A 486 -15.84 9.53 -28.50
C GLN A 486 -15.88 8.53 -27.34
N ILE A 487 -15.60 8.99 -26.12
CA ILE A 487 -15.73 8.20 -24.90
C ILE A 487 -16.82 8.86 -24.07
N THR A 488 -17.86 8.11 -23.72
CA THR A 488 -19.09 8.62 -23.12
C THR A 488 -19.62 7.70 -22.03
N GLU A 489 -20.57 8.18 -21.23
CA GLU A 489 -21.27 7.34 -20.24
C GLU A 489 -21.92 6.12 -20.91
N ALA A 490 -21.88 4.96 -20.23
CA ALA A 490 -22.55 3.75 -20.69
C ALA A 490 -23.94 3.57 -20.06
N GLY A 491 -24.06 3.88 -18.75
CA GLY A 491 -25.27 3.74 -17.96
C GLY A 491 -25.85 2.33 -17.84
N PRO A 492 -27.12 2.21 -17.39
CA PRO A 492 -27.83 0.93 -17.35
C PRO A 492 -27.99 0.34 -18.75
N ALA A 493 -28.02 -1.01 -18.85
CA ALA A 493 -28.21 -1.70 -20.12
C ALA A 493 -29.53 -1.27 -20.79
N PRO A 494 -29.52 -0.74 -22.03
CA PRO A 494 -30.75 -0.29 -22.70
C PRO A 494 -31.74 -1.44 -22.95
N VAL A 495 -33.04 -1.12 -23.00
CA VAL A 495 -34.09 -2.08 -23.40
C VAL A 495 -33.77 -2.68 -24.77
N GLY A 496 -33.94 -4.00 -24.90
CA GLY A 496 -33.58 -4.74 -26.12
C GLY A 496 -32.09 -5.14 -26.20
N THR A 497 -31.30 -4.92 -25.15
CA THR A 497 -29.97 -5.53 -25.02
C THR A 497 -30.11 -7.05 -24.88
N VAL A 498 -29.43 -7.80 -25.75
CA VAL A 498 -29.41 -9.26 -25.75
C VAL A 498 -28.17 -9.72 -24.98
N VAL A 499 -28.39 -10.41 -23.85
CA VAL A 499 -27.31 -10.99 -23.03
C VAL A 499 -26.87 -12.32 -23.64
N ASN A 500 -25.56 -12.60 -23.59
CA ASN A 500 -24.99 -13.87 -24.01
C ASN A 500 -25.35 -14.96 -23.00
N ALA A 501 -26.11 -15.97 -23.44
CA ALA A 501 -26.53 -17.10 -22.60
C ALA A 501 -25.37 -18.03 -22.19
N PHE A 502 -24.18 -17.89 -22.79
CA PHE A 502 -22.97 -18.61 -22.38
C PHE A 502 -22.13 -17.87 -21.33
N SER A 503 -22.42 -16.60 -21.05
CA SER A 503 -21.71 -15.81 -20.04
C SER A 503 -22.21 -16.06 -18.61
N PHE A 504 -23.44 -16.56 -18.45
CA PHE A 504 -24.07 -16.83 -17.15
C PHE A 504 -24.92 -18.12 -17.21
N PRO A 505 -24.96 -18.95 -16.15
CA PRO A 505 -24.24 -18.78 -14.88
C PRO A 505 -22.75 -19.10 -15.02
N LYS A 506 -21.89 -18.31 -14.37
CA LYS A 506 -20.44 -18.45 -14.39
C LYS A 506 -19.94 -18.98 -13.05
N PHE A 507 -19.08 -19.99 -13.08
CA PHE A 507 -18.40 -20.48 -11.89
C PHE A 507 -16.89 -20.47 -12.12
N SER A 508 -16.14 -19.96 -11.16
CA SER A 508 -14.68 -20.02 -11.15
C SER A 508 -14.17 -20.39 -9.76
N TRP A 509 -12.99 -21.01 -9.71
CA TRP A 509 -12.31 -21.35 -8.47
C TRP A 509 -10.80 -21.28 -8.66
N SER A 510 -10.09 -21.07 -7.56
CA SER A 510 -8.64 -20.97 -7.56
C SER A 510 -8.08 -21.53 -6.27
N LEU A 511 -7.09 -22.43 -6.38
CA LEU A 511 -6.23 -22.82 -5.27
C LEU A 511 -4.94 -22.01 -5.39
N SER A 512 -4.54 -21.27 -4.36
CA SER A 512 -3.36 -20.40 -4.39
C SER A 512 -2.61 -20.39 -3.07
N PRO A 513 -1.27 -20.28 -3.07
CA PRO A 513 -0.52 -20.03 -1.85
C PRO A 513 -0.75 -18.58 -1.38
N TYR A 514 -0.84 -18.37 -0.07
CA TYR A 514 -0.87 -17.04 0.53
C TYR A 514 0.32 -16.83 1.47
N LEU A 515 0.74 -15.56 1.60
CA LEU A 515 1.74 -15.11 2.56
C LEU A 515 1.15 -13.94 3.36
N ARG A 516 0.86 -14.16 4.63
CA ARG A 516 0.48 -13.11 5.58
C ARG A 516 1.70 -12.63 6.34
N ARG A 517 1.73 -11.34 6.61
CA ARG A 517 2.88 -10.60 7.14
C ARG A 517 2.35 -9.65 8.21
N VAL A 518 2.90 -9.69 9.41
CA VAL A 518 2.76 -8.63 10.42
C VAL A 518 4.16 -8.04 10.60
N PHE A 519 4.24 -6.71 10.46
CA PHE A 519 5.46 -5.96 10.63
C PHE A 519 5.37 -5.14 11.91
N PHE A 520 6.54 -4.85 12.51
CA PHE A 520 6.67 -3.95 13.65
C PHE A 520 5.94 -4.43 14.92
N ASP A 521 5.83 -5.75 15.11
CA ASP A 521 5.44 -6.32 16.40
C ASP A 521 6.57 -6.11 17.43
N PRO A 522 6.29 -5.61 18.65
CA PRO A 522 7.31 -5.27 19.64
C PRO A 522 8.19 -6.43 20.12
N THR A 523 7.79 -7.68 19.88
CA THR A 523 8.52 -8.88 20.36
C THR A 523 9.18 -9.66 19.23
N GLU A 524 8.66 -9.57 18.01
CA GLU A 524 9.21 -10.22 16.82
C GLU A 524 8.94 -9.34 15.58
N PRO A 525 9.89 -8.47 15.19
CA PRO A 525 9.69 -7.39 14.21
C PRO A 525 9.05 -7.76 12.86
N VAL A 526 9.16 -9.02 12.45
CA VAL A 526 8.51 -9.57 11.26
C VAL A 526 7.95 -10.95 11.60
N ARG A 527 6.62 -11.06 11.70
CA ARG A 527 5.89 -12.33 11.81
C ARG A 527 5.35 -12.74 10.46
N LEU A 528 5.53 -14.01 10.10
CA LEU A 528 5.14 -14.54 8.78
C LEU A 528 4.33 -15.81 8.93
N GLU A 529 3.24 -15.88 8.15
CA GLU A 529 2.41 -17.07 8.02
C GLU A 529 2.27 -17.41 6.53
N PHE A 530 2.56 -18.67 6.20
CA PHE A 530 2.39 -19.21 4.87
C PHE A 530 1.31 -20.30 4.89
N GLY A 531 0.45 -20.28 3.88
CA GLY A 531 -0.60 -21.27 3.74
C GLY A 531 -1.13 -21.37 2.32
N VAL A 532 -2.26 -22.06 2.17
CA VAL A 532 -2.97 -22.22 0.91
C VAL A 532 -4.43 -21.83 1.12
N GLU A 533 -4.97 -21.08 0.16
CA GLU A 533 -6.37 -20.67 0.11
C GLU A 533 -7.09 -21.26 -1.10
N LEU A 534 -8.33 -21.66 -0.89
CA LEU A 534 -9.28 -22.05 -1.93
C LEU A 534 -10.35 -20.95 -2.02
N GLY A 535 -10.29 -20.21 -3.13
CA GLY A 535 -11.32 -19.24 -3.52
C GLY A 535 -12.32 -19.87 -4.49
N ALA A 536 -13.58 -19.47 -4.39
CA ALA A 536 -14.64 -19.79 -5.34
C ALA A 536 -15.53 -18.56 -5.58
N GLU A 537 -15.93 -18.36 -6.83
CA GLU A 537 -16.80 -17.26 -7.27
C GLU A 537 -17.89 -17.80 -8.20
N TYR A 538 -19.13 -17.34 -8.01
CA TYR A 538 -20.31 -17.75 -8.76
C TYR A 538 -21.15 -16.52 -9.16
N GLU A 539 -21.24 -16.26 -10.46
CA GLU A 539 -22.10 -15.24 -11.05
C GLU A 539 -23.33 -15.91 -11.70
N PRO A 540 -24.48 -16.06 -11.01
CA PRO A 540 -25.67 -16.69 -11.61
C PRO A 540 -26.31 -15.84 -12.70
N VAL A 541 -26.22 -14.51 -12.58
CA VAL A 541 -26.75 -13.49 -13.50
C VAL A 541 -25.84 -12.28 -13.46
N ASP A 542 -25.95 -11.40 -14.46
CA ASP A 542 -25.15 -10.19 -14.51
C ASP A 542 -25.36 -9.29 -13.27
N GLY A 543 -24.26 -8.68 -12.80
CA GLY A 543 -24.20 -7.88 -11.58
C GLY A 543 -24.25 -8.65 -10.26
N LEU A 544 -24.72 -9.90 -10.19
CA LEU A 544 -24.81 -10.67 -8.94
C LEU A 544 -23.64 -11.65 -8.82
N VAL A 545 -22.82 -11.48 -7.77
CA VAL A 545 -21.60 -12.28 -7.53
C VAL A 545 -21.65 -12.88 -6.12
N PHE A 546 -21.53 -14.20 -6.00
CA PHE A 546 -21.27 -14.88 -4.73
C PHE A 546 -19.80 -15.28 -4.67
N SER A 547 -19.08 -14.87 -3.63
CA SER A 547 -17.65 -15.15 -3.45
C SER A 547 -17.39 -15.76 -2.07
N GLY A 548 -16.54 -16.78 -2.00
CA GLY A 548 -16.05 -17.32 -0.74
C GLY A 548 -14.57 -17.69 -0.81
N THR A 549 -13.88 -17.61 0.32
CA THR A 549 -12.49 -18.03 0.44
C THR A 549 -12.29 -18.75 1.77
N VAL A 550 -11.72 -19.96 1.71
CA VAL A 550 -11.25 -20.69 2.89
C VAL A 550 -9.73 -20.82 2.84
N ALA A 551 -9.07 -20.67 3.99
CA ALA A 551 -7.62 -20.66 4.10
C ALA A 551 -7.14 -21.69 5.12
N GLN A 552 -6.08 -22.44 4.76
CA GLN A 552 -5.35 -23.37 5.60
C GLN A 552 -3.92 -22.85 5.83
N ARG A 553 -3.58 -22.51 7.08
CA ARG A 553 -2.21 -22.25 7.52
C ARG A 553 -1.39 -23.54 7.41
N LEU A 554 -0.18 -23.43 6.85
CA LEU A 554 0.76 -24.55 6.72
C LEU A 554 2.01 -24.36 7.59
N LEU A 555 2.56 -23.14 7.61
CA LEU A 555 3.85 -22.82 8.26
C LEU A 555 3.85 -21.40 8.82
N GLY A 556 4.67 -21.18 9.84
CA GLY A 556 4.82 -19.87 10.49
C GLY A 556 3.61 -19.48 11.34
N ASP A 557 3.67 -18.28 11.93
CA ASP A 557 2.59 -17.70 12.74
C ASP A 557 2.55 -16.18 12.56
N THR A 558 1.37 -15.59 12.73
CA THR A 558 1.17 -14.14 12.80
C THR A 558 0.59 -13.67 14.13
N SER A 559 0.32 -14.59 15.07
CA SER A 559 -0.10 -14.24 16.42
C SER A 559 1.03 -13.64 17.28
N THR A 560 0.60 -12.99 18.36
CA THR A 560 1.45 -12.30 19.34
C THR A 560 0.78 -12.28 20.71
N ASN A 561 1.60 -12.40 21.75
CA ASN A 561 1.16 -12.34 23.16
C ASN A 561 1.19 -10.90 23.72
N VAL A 562 1.43 -9.89 22.88
CA VAL A 562 1.42 -8.49 23.29
C VAL A 562 -0.01 -8.05 23.61
N ASP A 563 -0.22 -7.60 24.85
CA ASP A 563 -1.51 -7.13 25.36
C ASP A 563 -1.71 -5.65 24.98
N TYR A 564 -2.27 -5.41 23.79
CA TYR A 564 -2.58 -4.07 23.26
C TYR A 564 -3.80 -3.44 23.96
N ARG A 565 -3.69 -3.17 25.27
CA ARG A 565 -4.77 -2.53 26.02
C ARG A 565 -5.05 -1.12 25.50
N SER A 566 -6.30 -0.89 25.14
CA SER A 566 -6.88 0.41 24.79
C SER A 566 -8.29 0.46 25.38
N ASN A 567 -8.85 1.65 25.57
CA ASN A 567 -10.28 1.81 25.89
C ASN A 567 -11.17 1.65 24.65
N LEU A 568 -10.59 1.52 23.46
CA LEU A 568 -11.31 1.26 22.22
C LEU A 568 -11.78 -0.20 22.09
N PRO A 569 -12.87 -0.46 21.34
CA PRO A 569 -13.20 -1.80 20.90
C PRO A 569 -12.08 -2.41 20.04
N ALA A 570 -11.62 -3.62 20.40
CA ALA A 570 -10.58 -4.35 19.68
C ALA A 570 -11.06 -4.83 18.30
N VAL A 571 -10.91 -4.03 17.25
CA VAL A 571 -11.40 -4.32 15.89
C VAL A 571 -10.30 -4.74 14.91
N ARG A 572 -9.03 -4.49 15.25
CA ARG A 572 -7.82 -4.89 14.50
C ARG A 572 -6.78 -5.55 15.40
N THR A 573 -6.60 -5.10 16.63
CA THR A 573 -5.66 -5.72 17.59
C THR A 573 -5.95 -7.20 17.86
N ASP A 574 -7.23 -7.58 17.82
CA ASP A 574 -7.67 -8.98 17.92
C ASP A 574 -7.26 -9.89 16.75
N ALA A 575 -6.63 -9.37 15.68
CA ALA A 575 -6.14 -10.16 14.55
C ALA A 575 -5.20 -11.31 14.98
N SER A 576 -4.45 -11.10 16.07
CA SER A 576 -3.65 -12.11 16.75
C SER A 576 -4.48 -13.35 17.13
N ARG A 577 -5.64 -13.14 17.78
CA ARG A 577 -6.52 -14.23 18.24
C ARG A 577 -7.07 -15.07 17.07
N TYR A 578 -7.40 -14.44 15.94
CA TYR A 578 -7.85 -15.15 14.74
C TYR A 578 -6.73 -15.98 14.07
N ALA A 579 -5.45 -15.71 14.37
CA ALA A 579 -4.31 -16.50 13.90
C ALA A 579 -3.99 -17.67 14.85
N ASP A 580 -4.14 -17.46 16.17
CA ASP A 580 -3.97 -18.49 17.19
C ASP A 580 -5.08 -19.56 17.18
N GLU A 581 -6.35 -19.14 17.20
CA GLU A 581 -7.49 -20.02 17.54
C GLU A 581 -7.68 -21.18 16.55
N SER A 582 -7.36 -20.97 15.27
CA SER A 582 -7.50 -22.01 14.25
C SER A 582 -6.52 -21.84 13.09
N ASN A 583 -6.05 -22.97 12.55
CA ASN A 583 -5.28 -23.01 11.30
C ASN A 583 -6.16 -22.97 10.05
N PHE A 584 -7.41 -23.43 10.14
CA PHE A 584 -8.37 -23.49 9.04
C PHE A 584 -9.52 -22.51 9.28
N GLY A 585 -9.92 -21.73 8.29
CA GLY A 585 -11.00 -20.76 8.48
C GLY A 585 -11.61 -20.19 7.21
N ILE A 586 -12.83 -19.65 7.34
CA ILE A 586 -13.50 -18.87 6.30
C ILE A 586 -12.97 -17.44 6.37
N GLU A 587 -12.21 -17.03 5.36
CA GLU A 587 -11.68 -15.67 5.24
C GLU A 587 -12.76 -14.68 4.80
N ASN A 588 -13.61 -15.07 3.85
CA ASN A 588 -14.82 -14.36 3.45
C ASN A 588 -15.85 -15.36 2.89
N LEU A 589 -17.13 -14.97 2.92
CA LEU A 589 -18.25 -15.68 2.31
C LEU A 589 -19.42 -14.72 2.16
N GLN A 590 -19.59 -14.14 0.97
CA GLN A 590 -20.48 -13.01 0.74
C GLN A 590 -21.19 -13.07 -0.62
N GLY A 591 -22.36 -12.45 -0.70
CA GLY A 591 -23.01 -12.07 -1.96
C GLY A 591 -22.90 -10.57 -2.19
N ALA A 592 -22.58 -10.14 -3.41
CA ALA A 592 -22.50 -8.75 -3.82
C ALA A 592 -23.35 -8.53 -5.08
N TYR A 593 -24.18 -7.48 -5.09
CA TYR A 593 -24.92 -7.04 -6.27
C TYR A 593 -24.44 -5.66 -6.72
N TYR A 594 -24.05 -5.56 -7.98
CA TYR A 594 -23.52 -4.37 -8.64
C TYR A 594 -24.47 -3.90 -9.75
N PHE A 595 -24.65 -2.58 -9.87
CA PHE A 595 -25.58 -2.01 -10.83
C PHE A 595 -25.25 -0.54 -11.16
N ASN A 596 -25.64 -0.09 -12.35
CA ASN A 596 -25.72 1.33 -12.69
C ASN A 596 -27.05 1.91 -12.17
N ILE A 597 -27.00 2.97 -11.35
CA ILE A 597 -28.18 3.71 -10.88
C ILE A 597 -28.60 4.75 -11.93
N THR A 598 -27.64 5.46 -12.51
CA THR A 598 -27.82 6.38 -13.62
C THR A 598 -26.72 6.14 -14.67
N GLU A 599 -26.59 7.04 -15.64
CA GLU A 599 -25.48 7.02 -16.59
C GLU A 599 -24.09 7.11 -15.92
N ASN A 600 -23.97 7.88 -14.83
CA ASN A 600 -22.72 8.20 -14.13
C ASN A 600 -22.71 7.89 -12.62
N VAL A 601 -23.80 7.31 -12.08
CA VAL A 601 -23.90 6.83 -10.69
C VAL A 601 -23.97 5.31 -10.67
N TYR A 602 -23.09 4.70 -9.87
CA TYR A 602 -22.95 3.25 -9.68
C TYR A 602 -23.39 2.87 -8.27
N GLY A 603 -23.90 1.65 -8.10
CA GLY A 603 -24.36 1.09 -6.83
C GLY A 603 -23.78 -0.30 -6.56
N ARG A 604 -23.54 -0.60 -5.28
CA ARG A 604 -23.15 -1.91 -4.76
C ARG A 604 -23.91 -2.19 -3.47
N VAL A 605 -24.42 -3.42 -3.31
CA VAL A 605 -24.87 -3.95 -2.01
C VAL A 605 -24.18 -5.29 -1.77
N THR A 606 -23.50 -5.46 -0.65
CA THR A 606 -22.78 -6.67 -0.26
C THR A 606 -23.25 -7.17 1.10
N ALA A 607 -23.47 -8.47 1.26
CA ALA A 607 -23.89 -9.09 2.52
C ALA A 607 -23.21 -10.46 2.75
N GLY A 608 -22.91 -10.79 4.01
CA GLY A 608 -22.30 -12.05 4.42
C GLY A 608 -21.09 -11.85 5.34
N TYR A 609 -20.09 -12.74 5.27
CA TYR A 609 -18.78 -12.53 5.89
C TYR A 609 -17.90 -11.72 4.95
N LEU A 610 -17.81 -10.42 5.25
CA LEU A 610 -17.16 -9.41 4.42
C LEU A 610 -15.63 -9.53 4.51
N GLU A 611 -15.13 -9.83 5.71
CA GLU A 611 -13.72 -10.13 5.98
C GLU A 611 -13.55 -11.16 7.12
N ARG A 612 -12.30 -11.52 7.44
CA ARG A 612 -11.97 -12.50 8.49
C ARG A 612 -12.61 -12.16 9.84
N MET A 613 -12.58 -10.88 10.21
CA MET A 613 -12.97 -10.40 11.54
C MET A 613 -14.42 -9.93 11.61
N PHE A 614 -15.05 -9.61 10.47
CA PHE A 614 -16.39 -8.99 10.41
C PHE A 614 -17.26 -9.58 9.30
N GLY A 615 -18.52 -9.87 9.64
CA GLY A 615 -19.61 -10.05 8.70
C GLY A 615 -20.62 -8.91 8.81
N GLY A 616 -21.64 -8.89 7.96
CA GLY A 616 -22.69 -7.88 7.99
C GLY A 616 -23.21 -7.52 6.61
N VAL A 617 -23.59 -6.26 6.43
CA VAL A 617 -24.15 -5.69 5.19
C VAL A 617 -23.51 -4.33 4.92
N SER A 618 -23.09 -4.11 3.67
CA SER A 618 -22.49 -2.87 3.17
C SER A 618 -23.23 -2.40 1.92
N ALA A 619 -23.56 -1.11 1.85
CA ALA A 619 -24.12 -0.46 0.67
C ALA A 619 -23.22 0.72 0.27
N GLU A 620 -22.91 0.83 -1.02
CA GLU A 620 -22.08 1.90 -1.59
C GLU A 620 -22.77 2.50 -2.81
N ALA A 621 -22.73 3.82 -2.93
CA ALA A 621 -23.10 4.54 -4.13
C ALA A 621 -21.95 5.48 -4.53
N LEU A 622 -21.61 5.52 -5.82
CA LEU A 622 -20.51 6.31 -6.37
C LEU A 622 -21.00 7.11 -7.58
N TRP A 623 -20.87 8.43 -7.53
CA TRP A 623 -20.91 9.31 -8.70
C TRP A 623 -19.50 9.47 -9.28
N LYS A 624 -19.28 9.01 -10.52
CA LYS A 624 -18.02 9.18 -11.26
C LYS A 624 -18.31 9.27 -12.76
N PRO A 625 -18.57 10.47 -13.30
CA PRO A 625 -18.69 10.68 -14.74
C PRO A 625 -17.38 10.31 -15.47
N VAL A 626 -17.52 9.85 -16.71
CA VAL A 626 -16.46 9.32 -17.58
C VAL A 626 -15.29 10.30 -17.76
N GLY A 627 -15.56 11.57 -18.07
CA GLY A 627 -14.56 12.62 -18.24
C GLY A 627 -14.27 13.46 -16.98
N SER A 628 -14.84 13.09 -15.82
CA SER A 628 -14.65 13.83 -14.57
C SER A 628 -13.44 13.32 -13.80
N LYS A 629 -12.51 14.22 -13.46
CA LYS A 629 -11.42 13.96 -12.51
C LYS A 629 -11.87 13.78 -11.07
N LEU A 630 -13.11 14.20 -10.76
CA LEU A 630 -13.73 14.08 -9.44
C LEU A 630 -14.69 12.87 -9.42
N GLY A 631 -14.54 12.03 -8.41
CA GLY A 631 -15.54 11.05 -7.99
C GLY A 631 -16.00 11.32 -6.56
N LEU A 632 -17.30 11.13 -6.30
CA LEU A 632 -17.90 11.30 -4.98
C LEU A 632 -18.68 10.05 -4.61
N GLY A 633 -18.44 9.49 -3.44
CA GLY A 633 -19.09 8.26 -2.96
C GLY A 633 -19.65 8.39 -1.56
N VAL A 634 -20.58 7.50 -1.25
CA VAL A 634 -21.06 7.24 0.11
C VAL A 634 -21.10 5.73 0.34
N GLU A 635 -20.57 5.28 1.47
CA GLU A 635 -20.64 3.88 1.91
C GLU A 635 -21.22 3.83 3.32
N LEU A 636 -22.20 2.96 3.54
CA LEU A 636 -22.83 2.70 4.83
C LEU A 636 -22.78 1.20 5.10
N SER A 637 -22.23 0.77 6.23
CA SER A 637 -22.08 -0.64 6.56
C SER A 637 -22.43 -0.95 8.01
N TYR A 638 -23.32 -1.92 8.20
CA TYR A 638 -23.51 -2.61 9.48
C TYR A 638 -22.55 -3.80 9.53
N ALA A 639 -21.71 -3.86 10.55
CA ALA A 639 -20.71 -4.92 10.73
C ALA A 639 -20.87 -5.57 12.11
N LYS A 640 -20.82 -6.90 12.16
CA LYS A 640 -20.80 -7.71 13.38
C LYS A 640 -19.55 -8.58 13.42
N LYS A 641 -18.89 -8.59 14.58
CA LYS A 641 -17.60 -9.27 14.77
C LYS A 641 -17.76 -10.78 14.77
N ARG A 642 -16.95 -11.49 13.99
CA ARG A 642 -16.99 -12.94 13.83
C ARG A 642 -16.27 -13.65 14.97
N ASP A 643 -16.59 -14.91 15.23
CA ASP A 643 -15.84 -15.71 16.20
C ASP A 643 -14.40 -16.01 15.76
N TYR A 644 -13.48 -16.14 16.73
CA TYR A 644 -12.04 -16.28 16.47
C TYR A 644 -11.68 -17.58 15.74
N ASP A 645 -12.52 -18.60 15.85
CA ASP A 645 -12.40 -19.89 15.14
C ASP A 645 -12.51 -19.76 13.61
N ARG A 646 -12.93 -18.59 13.11
CA ARG A 646 -13.20 -18.28 11.69
C ARG A 646 -14.28 -19.18 11.08
N GLY A 647 -15.17 -19.72 11.91
CA GLY A 647 -16.35 -20.49 11.52
C GLY A 647 -17.52 -19.60 11.10
N PHE A 648 -18.74 -20.06 11.42
CA PHE A 648 -20.00 -19.37 11.12
C PHE A 648 -20.56 -18.54 12.29
N GLY A 649 -19.82 -18.43 13.40
CA GLY A 649 -20.24 -17.74 14.61
C GLY A 649 -20.01 -16.22 14.60
N PHE A 650 -20.66 -15.54 15.54
CA PHE A 650 -20.55 -14.10 15.77
C PHE A 650 -20.45 -13.81 17.27
N ARG A 651 -19.59 -12.84 17.59
CA ARG A 651 -19.39 -12.29 18.94
C ARG A 651 -20.41 -11.21 19.24
N ASP A 652 -20.51 -10.86 20.52
CA ASP A 652 -21.34 -9.76 21.01
C ASP A 652 -20.63 -8.40 20.82
N TYR A 653 -20.39 -8.05 19.56
CA TYR A 653 -19.93 -6.72 19.15
C TYR A 653 -20.41 -6.43 17.73
N ASP A 654 -21.19 -5.36 17.55
CA ASP A 654 -21.60 -4.84 16.26
C ASP A 654 -21.55 -3.31 16.20
N VAL A 655 -21.39 -2.78 14.99
CA VAL A 655 -21.14 -1.37 14.73
C VAL A 655 -21.74 -0.95 13.39
N VAL A 656 -22.32 0.25 13.34
CA VAL A 656 -22.65 0.93 12.08
C VAL A 656 -21.53 1.92 11.78
N THR A 657 -20.87 1.69 10.64
CA THR A 657 -19.83 2.54 10.05
C THR A 657 -20.36 3.23 8.81
N GLY A 658 -19.85 4.42 8.49
CA GLY A 658 -20.32 5.16 7.33
C GLY A 658 -19.32 6.23 6.91
N HIS A 659 -19.07 6.35 5.62
CA HIS A 659 -18.05 7.25 5.07
C HIS A 659 -18.60 8.02 3.87
N LEU A 660 -18.33 9.33 3.84
CA LEU A 660 -18.31 10.11 2.61
C LEU A 660 -16.93 9.99 1.98
N ALA A 661 -16.89 9.76 0.67
CA ALA A 661 -15.67 9.57 -0.09
C ALA A 661 -15.53 10.63 -1.17
N ALA A 662 -14.35 11.24 -1.28
CA ALA A 662 -13.96 12.09 -2.40
C ALA A 662 -12.69 11.53 -3.05
N TYR A 663 -12.69 11.48 -4.37
CA TYR A 663 -11.59 10.97 -5.19
C TYR A 663 -11.24 12.03 -6.24
N TYR A 664 -9.96 12.39 -6.37
CA TYR A 664 -9.52 13.43 -7.29
C TYR A 664 -8.24 13.07 -8.02
N GLU A 665 -8.33 13.02 -9.35
CA GLU A 665 -7.22 12.77 -10.28
C GLU A 665 -6.35 14.03 -10.44
N LEU A 666 -5.12 13.96 -9.92
CA LEU A 666 -4.08 14.98 -9.98
C LEU A 666 -3.10 14.72 -11.15
N PRO A 667 -2.36 15.75 -11.62
CA PRO A 667 -1.33 15.57 -12.65
C PRO A 667 -0.24 14.55 -12.25
N MET A 668 0.51 14.04 -13.25
CA MET A 668 1.63 13.10 -13.07
C MET A 668 1.23 11.72 -12.52
N GLY A 669 -0.05 11.34 -12.69
CA GLY A 669 -0.61 10.05 -12.27
C GLY A 669 -0.93 9.97 -10.78
N PHE A 670 -1.17 11.09 -10.11
CA PHE A 670 -1.52 11.07 -8.69
C PHE A 670 -3.04 10.97 -8.49
N ASP A 671 -3.48 10.11 -7.57
CA ASP A 671 -4.84 9.95 -7.08
C ASP A 671 -4.90 10.45 -5.63
N LEU A 672 -5.71 11.46 -5.34
CA LEU A 672 -6.05 11.84 -3.98
C LEU A 672 -7.38 11.18 -3.58
N GLN A 673 -7.39 10.48 -2.45
CA GLN A 673 -8.60 9.96 -1.81
C GLN A 673 -8.77 10.62 -0.43
N VAL A 674 -9.99 11.05 -0.12
CA VAL A 674 -10.41 11.44 1.23
C VAL A 674 -11.63 10.61 1.60
N LEU A 675 -11.58 9.96 2.77
CA LEU A 675 -12.72 9.29 3.39
C LEU A 675 -12.99 10.00 4.72
N ALA A 676 -14.23 10.37 5.00
CA ALA A 676 -14.60 11.03 6.26
C ALA A 676 -15.89 10.43 6.84
N GLY A 677 -15.90 10.12 8.13
CA GLY A 677 -17.05 9.49 8.78
C GLY A 677 -16.68 8.65 10.00
N ARG A 678 -17.43 7.56 10.23
CA ARG A 678 -17.33 6.69 11.41
C ARG A 678 -16.69 5.35 11.10
N TYR A 679 -15.69 4.99 11.91
CA TYR A 679 -14.82 3.83 11.76
C TYR A 679 -15.26 2.65 12.64
N LEU A 680 -14.58 1.50 12.51
CA LEU A 680 -14.96 0.25 13.17
C LEU A 680 -14.89 0.32 14.70
N ALA A 681 -13.95 1.08 15.28
CA ALA A 681 -13.84 1.26 16.73
C ALA A 681 -14.78 2.35 17.28
N GLU A 682 -15.85 2.66 16.53
CA GLU A 682 -16.89 3.65 16.82
C GLU A 682 -16.48 5.13 16.72
N ASP A 683 -15.20 5.39 16.47
CA ASP A 683 -14.56 6.70 16.36
C ASP A 683 -14.88 7.44 15.06
N TRP A 684 -14.76 8.78 15.09
CA TRP A 684 -15.05 9.67 13.97
C TRP A 684 -13.79 10.39 13.49
N GLY A 685 -13.61 10.48 12.18
CA GLY A 685 -12.50 11.25 11.61
C GLY A 685 -12.39 11.19 10.11
N ALA A 686 -11.15 11.31 9.62
CA ALA A 686 -10.87 11.26 8.20
C ALA A 686 -9.55 10.54 7.86
N THR A 687 -9.59 9.78 6.76
CA THR A 687 -8.45 9.17 6.09
C THR A 687 -8.13 9.99 4.84
N VAL A 688 -6.89 10.41 4.70
CA VAL A 688 -6.35 10.97 3.46
C VAL A 688 -5.34 9.99 2.90
N ALA A 689 -5.49 9.61 1.63
CA ALA A 689 -4.54 8.79 0.91
C ALA A 689 -4.11 9.48 -0.39
N LEU A 690 -2.81 9.40 -0.70
CA LEU A 690 -2.22 9.88 -1.94
C LEU A 690 -1.48 8.72 -2.60
N GLN A 691 -1.86 8.40 -3.84
CA GLN A 691 -1.30 7.28 -4.60
C GLN A 691 -0.78 7.77 -5.95
N ARG A 692 0.41 7.34 -6.37
CA ARG A 692 0.89 7.52 -7.74
C ARG A 692 0.64 6.23 -8.54
N THR A 693 -0.25 6.32 -9.51
CA THR A 693 -0.62 5.27 -10.47
C THR A 693 0.15 5.50 -11.78
N PHE A 694 0.74 4.45 -12.34
CA PHE A 694 1.52 4.52 -13.58
C PHE A 694 0.79 3.80 -14.72
N ALA A 695 0.98 4.27 -15.96
CA ALA A 695 0.32 3.72 -17.15
C ALA A 695 0.58 2.21 -17.40
N ASN A 696 1.63 1.64 -16.79
CA ASN A 696 1.92 0.19 -16.84
C ASN A 696 1.17 -0.65 -15.77
N GLY A 697 0.44 -0.01 -14.85
CA GLY A 697 -0.29 -0.61 -13.73
C GLY A 697 0.44 -0.67 -12.39
N TRP A 698 1.66 -0.12 -12.27
CA TRP A 698 2.27 0.10 -10.96
C TRP A 698 1.44 1.12 -10.17
N GLU A 699 1.31 0.91 -8.86
CA GLU A 699 0.69 1.87 -7.95
C GLU A 699 1.53 1.93 -6.67
N ILE A 700 1.86 3.13 -6.21
CA ILE A 700 2.60 3.37 -4.95
C ILE A 700 1.89 4.50 -4.22
N GLY A 701 1.41 4.25 -3.01
CA GLY A 701 0.68 5.24 -2.23
C GLY A 701 1.01 5.23 -0.75
N ALA A 702 0.59 6.28 -0.07
CA ALA A 702 0.61 6.40 1.38
C ALA A 702 -0.73 6.96 1.87
N TYR A 703 -1.11 6.60 3.09
CA TYR A 703 -2.31 7.11 3.74
C TYR A 703 -2.05 7.48 5.21
N ALA A 704 -2.87 8.38 5.73
CA ALA A 704 -2.95 8.72 7.15
C ALA A 704 -4.42 8.88 7.57
N THR A 705 -4.80 8.40 8.75
CA THR A 705 -6.14 8.48 9.33
C THR A 705 -6.09 9.10 10.72
N LYS A 706 -6.60 10.33 10.88
CA LYS A 706 -6.77 10.96 12.21
C LYS A 706 -8.25 10.97 12.58
N THR A 707 -8.53 10.53 13.80
CA THR A 707 -9.87 10.48 14.39
C THR A 707 -9.91 11.23 15.73
N ASP A 708 -11.07 11.25 16.38
CA ASP A 708 -11.31 11.84 17.70
C ASP A 708 -10.75 11.03 18.88
N VAL A 709 -10.13 9.88 18.59
CA VAL A 709 -9.36 9.06 19.54
C VAL A 709 -8.18 9.85 20.13
N SER A 710 -8.02 9.78 21.45
CA SER A 710 -6.89 10.38 22.15
C SER A 710 -5.57 9.66 21.82
N ASP A 711 -4.44 10.37 21.88
CA ASP A 711 -3.13 9.74 21.65
C ASP A 711 -2.84 8.61 22.67
N GLU A 712 -3.40 8.71 23.89
CA GLU A 712 -3.33 7.69 24.95
C GLU A 712 -4.11 6.41 24.59
N ASP A 713 -5.32 6.56 24.04
CA ASP A 713 -6.18 5.44 23.63
C ASP A 713 -5.72 4.80 22.31
N PHE A 714 -5.09 5.57 21.42
CA PHE A 714 -4.47 5.06 20.20
C PHE A 714 -3.25 4.18 20.51
N GLY A 715 -2.55 4.50 21.60
CA GLY A 715 -1.38 3.79 22.10
C GLY A 715 -0.09 4.32 21.46
N GLU A 716 0.56 3.50 20.65
CA GLU A 716 1.79 3.89 19.99
C GLU A 716 1.49 4.67 18.70
N GLY A 717 1.95 5.92 18.63
CA GLY A 717 1.53 6.89 17.61
C GLY A 717 0.16 7.56 17.87
N SER A 718 -0.09 8.68 17.17
CA SER A 718 -1.30 9.50 17.32
C SER A 718 -2.31 9.38 16.16
N PHE A 719 -2.02 8.56 15.15
CA PHE A 719 -2.87 8.31 13.96
C PHE A 719 -2.41 7.07 13.17
N ASP A 720 -3.34 6.37 12.50
CA ASP A 720 -3.00 5.25 11.61
C ASP A 720 -2.34 5.79 10.34
N LYS A 721 -1.34 5.07 9.84
CA LYS A 721 -0.56 5.45 8.67
C LYS A 721 0.05 4.22 8.02
N GLY A 722 0.07 4.20 6.69
CA GLY A 722 0.64 3.09 5.94
C GLY A 722 1.01 3.45 4.51
N ILE A 723 1.81 2.58 3.91
CA ILE A 723 2.29 2.63 2.52
C ILE A 723 1.75 1.40 1.80
N SER A 724 1.24 1.58 0.59
CA SER A 724 0.79 0.51 -0.30
C SER A 724 1.62 0.50 -1.59
N VAL A 725 2.02 -0.68 -2.03
CA VAL A 725 2.77 -0.90 -3.27
C VAL A 725 2.12 -2.05 -4.06
N LYS A 726 1.88 -1.82 -5.34
CA LYS A 726 1.33 -2.78 -6.28
C LYS A 726 2.20 -2.84 -7.53
N ILE A 727 2.67 -4.04 -7.86
CA ILE A 727 3.57 -4.30 -8.98
C ILE A 727 2.93 -5.33 -9.92
N PRO A 728 2.54 -4.97 -11.15
CA PRO A 728 2.01 -5.90 -12.14
C PRO A 728 2.98 -7.04 -12.47
N VAL A 729 2.47 -8.26 -12.57
CA VAL A 729 3.24 -9.44 -13.04
C VAL A 729 3.72 -9.24 -14.48
N THR A 730 3.01 -8.42 -15.27
CA THR A 730 3.38 -8.04 -16.64
C THR A 730 4.73 -7.31 -16.71
N TRP A 731 5.09 -6.54 -15.69
CA TRP A 731 6.33 -5.76 -15.64
C TRP A 731 7.57 -6.66 -15.59
N PHE A 732 7.50 -7.78 -14.85
CA PHE A 732 8.56 -8.78 -14.78
C PHE A 732 8.54 -9.76 -15.97
N SER A 733 7.35 -10.19 -16.39
CA SER A 733 7.21 -11.31 -17.35
C SER A 733 7.13 -10.89 -18.81
N GLY A 734 6.81 -9.62 -19.09
CA GLY A 734 6.46 -9.14 -20.43
C GLY A 734 5.20 -9.76 -21.02
N LYS A 735 4.45 -10.60 -20.30
CA LYS A 735 3.22 -11.25 -20.78
C LYS A 735 1.98 -10.46 -20.35
N PRO A 736 0.93 -10.32 -21.19
CA PRO A 736 -0.35 -9.76 -20.78
C PRO A 736 -0.94 -10.57 -19.62
N SER A 737 -1.23 -9.90 -18.51
CA SER A 737 -1.92 -10.44 -17.34
C SER A 737 -2.50 -9.28 -16.53
N ARG A 738 -3.61 -9.50 -15.82
CA ARG A 738 -4.16 -8.51 -14.88
C ARG A 738 -3.72 -8.76 -13.42
N SER A 739 -2.86 -9.75 -13.17
CA SER A 739 -2.30 -10.07 -11.86
C SER A 739 -1.23 -9.06 -11.40
N SER A 740 -1.19 -8.79 -10.10
CA SER A 740 -0.15 -7.97 -9.45
C SER A 740 0.32 -8.59 -8.13
N PHE A 741 1.57 -8.33 -7.77
CA PHE A 741 2.05 -8.48 -6.41
C PHE A 741 1.63 -7.25 -5.61
N ASN A 742 1.07 -7.45 -4.42
CA ASN A 742 0.63 -6.37 -3.53
C ASN A 742 1.41 -6.45 -2.20
N GLY A 743 1.83 -5.30 -1.70
CA GLY A 743 2.53 -5.14 -0.43
C GLY A 743 1.99 -3.93 0.31
N ASP A 744 1.44 -4.16 1.50
CA ASP A 744 1.01 -3.12 2.41
C ASP A 744 1.96 -3.10 3.63
N LEU A 745 2.49 -1.93 3.94
CA LEU A 745 3.33 -1.65 5.10
C LEU A 745 2.59 -0.64 5.97
N ARG A 746 1.91 -1.11 7.01
CA ARG A 746 1.20 -0.28 7.99
C ARG A 746 2.11 -0.04 9.19
N SER A 747 2.16 1.18 9.71
CA SER A 747 3.00 1.50 10.87
C SER A 747 2.63 0.62 12.07
N LEU A 748 1.33 0.47 12.33
CA LEU A 748 0.73 -0.43 13.33
C LEU A 748 -0.69 -0.81 12.88
N GLU A 749 -1.15 -2.04 13.13
CA GLU A 749 -2.59 -2.37 13.03
C GLU A 749 -3.29 -2.06 14.38
N ARG A 750 -3.55 -0.78 14.65
CA ARG A 750 -4.36 -0.32 15.80
C ARG A 750 -5.86 -0.28 15.46
N ASP A 751 -6.67 -0.07 16.50
CA ASP A 751 -8.13 -0.10 16.43
C ASP A 751 -8.75 1.22 15.94
N GLY A 752 -8.20 2.37 16.36
CA GLY A 752 -8.65 3.69 15.90
C GLY A 752 -8.41 3.91 14.41
N GLY A 753 -9.34 4.54 13.71
CA GLY A 753 -9.27 4.77 12.27
C GLY A 753 -9.41 3.51 11.42
N ALA A 754 -9.81 2.37 12.00
CA ALA A 754 -9.93 1.11 11.28
C ALA A 754 -11.17 1.07 10.36
N ILE A 755 -10.95 1.00 9.05
CA ILE A 755 -12.02 0.86 8.05
C ILE A 755 -12.39 -0.62 7.87
N LEU A 756 -13.68 -0.92 7.67
CA LEU A 756 -14.18 -2.24 7.25
C LEU A 756 -13.63 -2.62 5.86
N ARG A 757 -13.02 -3.80 5.73
CA ARG A 757 -12.42 -4.30 4.48
C ARG A 757 -13.48 -5.02 3.65
N VAL A 758 -14.28 -4.26 2.89
CA VAL A 758 -15.30 -4.83 1.99
C VAL A 758 -14.73 -5.01 0.57
N SER A 759 -14.64 -6.26 0.12
CA SER A 759 -14.17 -6.59 -1.24
C SER A 759 -15.00 -5.89 -2.33
N GLY A 760 -14.31 -5.42 -3.37
CA GLY A 760 -14.96 -4.92 -4.59
C GLY A 760 -15.63 -3.55 -4.48
N ARG A 761 -15.05 -2.58 -3.75
CA ARG A 761 -15.51 -1.18 -3.74
C ARG A 761 -15.61 -0.58 -5.16
N LEU A 762 -16.61 0.28 -5.38
CA LEU A 762 -16.97 0.78 -6.71
C LEU A 762 -15.85 1.56 -7.39
N TYR A 763 -15.15 2.46 -6.67
CA TYR A 763 -14.15 3.34 -7.29
C TYR A 763 -13.05 2.56 -8.03
N ASN A 764 -12.51 1.52 -7.39
CA ASN A 764 -11.47 0.66 -7.97
C ASN A 764 -11.97 -0.25 -9.10
N ARG A 765 -13.29 -0.46 -9.22
CA ARG A 765 -13.91 -1.18 -10.34
C ARG A 765 -14.13 -0.27 -11.56
N VAL A 766 -14.57 0.96 -11.29
CA VAL A 766 -14.93 1.97 -12.28
C VAL A 766 -13.70 2.67 -12.86
N ARG A 767 -12.80 3.22 -12.02
CA ARG A 767 -11.74 4.17 -12.47
C ARG A 767 -11.00 3.69 -13.72
N GLY A 768 -10.36 2.50 -13.66
CA GLY A 768 -9.47 1.97 -14.70
C GLY A 768 -10.15 1.49 -16.00
N ARG A 769 -11.30 2.06 -16.32
CA ARG A 769 -12.07 1.96 -17.56
C ARG A 769 -12.70 3.32 -17.95
N GLN A 770 -12.32 4.43 -17.33
CA GLN A 770 -12.82 5.77 -17.66
C GLN A 770 -11.95 6.47 -18.71
N GLU A 771 -12.36 7.67 -19.13
CA GLU A 771 -11.73 8.40 -20.22
C GLU A 771 -10.26 8.67 -19.96
N THR A 772 -9.90 9.13 -18.75
CA THR A 772 -8.51 9.40 -18.35
C THR A 772 -7.60 8.20 -18.65
N GLU A 773 -7.89 7.03 -18.10
CA GLU A 773 -7.04 5.84 -18.27
C GLU A 773 -7.08 5.26 -19.69
N ILE A 774 -8.21 5.35 -20.40
CA ILE A 774 -8.31 4.94 -21.80
C ILE A 774 -7.42 5.83 -22.69
N VAL A 775 -7.45 7.15 -22.47
CA VAL A 775 -6.68 8.16 -23.22
C VAL A 775 -5.18 8.03 -22.94
N GLU A 776 -4.77 7.95 -21.67
CA GLU A 776 -3.36 7.79 -21.30
C GLU A 776 -2.71 6.54 -21.91
N GLN A 777 -3.49 5.48 -22.09
CA GLN A 777 -3.02 4.21 -22.64
C GLN A 777 -3.34 4.04 -24.14
N TRP A 778 -3.87 5.07 -24.82
CA TRP A 778 -4.39 4.95 -26.18
C TRP A 778 -3.35 4.55 -27.24
N GLY A 779 -2.06 4.84 -27.00
CA GLY A 779 -0.95 4.33 -27.82
C GLY A 779 -0.88 2.79 -27.92
N SER A 780 -1.65 2.06 -27.10
CA SER A 780 -1.82 0.60 -27.18
C SER A 780 -2.98 0.12 -28.06
N VAL A 781 -3.85 1.00 -28.58
CA VAL A 781 -5.07 0.62 -29.33
C VAL A 781 -4.81 -0.23 -30.58
N TRP A 782 -3.63 -0.09 -31.19
CA TRP A 782 -3.29 -0.88 -32.37
C TRP A 782 -2.56 -2.20 -32.06
N ARG A 783 -2.32 -2.54 -30.78
CA ARG A 783 -1.47 -3.66 -30.33
C ARG A 783 -2.19 -4.98 -30.11
#